data_AF-A0A0E0DAX7-F1
#
_entry.id   AF-A0A0E0DAX7-F1
#
_cell.length_a   1.000
_cell.length_b   1.000
_cell.length_c   1.000
_cell.angle_alpha   90.00
_cell.angle_beta   90.00
_cell.angle_gamma   90.00
#
_symmetry.space_group_name_H-M   'P 1'
#
loop_
_entity.id
_entity.type
_entity.pdbx_description
1 polymer ?
#
loop_
_entity_poly.entity_id
_entity_poly.type
_entity_poly.pdbx_seq_one_letter_code
_entity_poly.pdbx_strand_id
1 'polypeptide(L)'
;MRRVGLWVVVLVVAAAAAAGLVGASPASGLVLADEGGGGGGAGGRSFDGGAVRGELPCGSHTARSRSCEEMNGSGSFDTTCVIGSSSSLDGDLCVYGDGSVVISPHVKIICPVAGCYIAINVSGSITIGEHVDLIAGSVSLYATNVSLDQRSTVNTTGLAGEPPPQTSGTPHSLEGAGGGHGGRGASCKVSNDTNWGGDVYAWSTLAWPWSYGSKGGSMAADHQFGGDGGGRVMLRASEFLNVDGDVLAEGGVGSLKGGGGSGGSIMIYAFKLYGNGTISAAGGNGWGGGGGGRISLDCYSIQQDLEITVHGGQSFGCPQNAGAAGTIYESSLQTLKVSNGNYTTHTETPLLGFPMTRLWSNVLVECNAKVLVPLLWSRVQVTGQIRLLSKGSISFGLSENPISEFELVAEELLMSDSVIKVYGAFRMYVKVLLMWDSEIQIDGGGKDVVLASMLEARNLVVLRHGSVISSNAALGVYGQGLLNLTGPGDGIKARRLFLSLFYNIEVGPGSFVQAPLDDAVQSSLDALSRCESKTCPSELITPPDDCHVNNSLSFTLQEGIGKGKFLKYGAGGGAGHGGRVVGSMKWPLSKLLIYGSLSSDGESHRGTKKNSNGTYKGGIGGGSGGTILLFLQGLLLERNSSLSASGGNGGLIGGGGGGGGRIHFHWSNIAIGDEYVQIASVNGLVASSGGSGNDDGHFGETGTVTGKNALRVKIGESDITYRSTNAIHNDGCASFPFLLSLAEVPGASRAEETQSHAHRMYFMGPNTFREPWHLPYSPPDAIIGIVYEDAFNRFIDEINLVAAYEWWEGSIHSILSVLAYPCAWSWKQWRRRKKIHRLQEYVKSEYDHSCLRSCRSRALYKGLKVGSTPDLMVAYIDFFLGGDEKRLDVTSTIQKRFPMCLIFGGDGSYMSPYYLHSDTLLSNLLGQYVSTAIWNRLVAGLNAQLRTVRQGNIRSTLGPVVSWINSHGNPQLERHGVRVELGWFQVTASCYYQLGIVVAVNEHFYKSLHQHDHVSEFIDRSRKNISSKKLNQDQPCTSYAVSRKRLTGGVNGGIINEGTLKSLECKRDYLFPFSLLLQNCRPIGYAETLQLLICIILLGDFSVTLLMLVQYYWISVGAFLAVLLIPPLALLSPFLAGLNALFSRGPKRSSVTRIFALWNTTSVINIIVAIIYGALYSGLSSLSVSSVPHVLNTKSFKSREDNEWWILPIILFVVKSLQAGFVNWHLANLEIQDYSLFSPDPDRFWAM
;
A
#
# COMPACT_ATOMS: atom_id res chain seq x y z
N MET A 1 -27.97 13.58 29.33
CA MET A 1 -28.52 12.63 28.33
C MET A 1 -30.00 12.30 28.53
N ARG A 2 -30.49 11.97 29.74
CA ARG A 2 -31.93 11.63 29.98
C ARG A 2 -32.95 12.71 29.56
N ARG A 3 -32.62 14.00 29.66
CA ARG A 3 -33.52 15.08 29.19
C ARG A 3 -33.54 15.22 27.66
N VAL A 4 -32.44 14.93 26.96
CA VAL A 4 -32.38 15.06 25.49
C VAL A 4 -33.14 13.91 24.80
N GLY A 5 -33.09 12.70 25.35
CA GLY A 5 -33.90 11.57 24.86
C GLY A 5 -35.41 11.81 24.95
N LEU A 6 -35.87 12.49 26.00
CA LEU A 6 -37.30 12.83 26.17
C LEU A 6 -37.76 13.85 25.12
N TRP A 7 -36.93 14.84 24.77
CA TRP A 7 -37.24 15.81 23.72
C TRP A 7 -37.23 15.21 22.32
N VAL A 8 -36.37 14.22 22.05
CA VAL A 8 -36.33 13.50 20.76
C VAL A 8 -37.57 12.61 20.59
N VAL A 9 -38.01 11.92 21.65
CA VAL A 9 -39.26 11.13 21.60
C VAL A 9 -40.48 12.02 21.41
N VAL A 10 -40.54 13.18 22.08
CA VAL A 10 -41.62 14.16 21.89
C VAL A 10 -41.64 14.76 20.49
N LEU A 11 -40.47 14.98 19.86
CA LEU A 11 -40.37 15.48 18.48
C LEU A 11 -40.72 14.41 17.42
N VAL A 12 -40.38 13.15 17.65
CA VAL A 12 -40.76 12.03 16.76
C VAL A 12 -42.27 11.76 16.84
N VAL A 13 -42.86 11.85 18.04
CA VAL A 13 -44.31 11.74 18.23
C VAL A 13 -45.04 12.94 17.63
N ALA A 14 -44.48 14.15 17.70
CA ALA A 14 -45.04 15.33 17.04
C ALA A 14 -44.95 15.26 15.50
N ALA A 15 -43.89 14.68 14.95
CA ALA A 15 -43.74 14.47 13.50
C ALA A 15 -44.69 13.38 12.98
N ALA A 16 -44.94 12.32 13.75
CA ALA A 16 -45.94 11.29 13.43
C ALA A 16 -47.37 11.83 13.52
N ALA A 17 -47.66 12.74 14.45
CA ALA A 17 -48.96 13.40 14.58
C ALA A 17 -49.26 14.38 13.42
N ALA A 18 -48.23 15.04 12.86
CA ALA A 18 -48.40 15.94 11.71
C ALA A 18 -48.70 15.18 10.40
N ALA A 19 -48.23 13.93 10.25
CA ALA A 19 -48.53 13.10 9.09
C ALA A 19 -49.96 12.53 9.07
N GLY A 20 -50.68 12.56 10.20
CA GLY A 20 -52.05 12.06 10.33
C GLY A 20 -53.16 13.05 9.93
N LEU A 21 -52.82 14.27 9.50
CA LEU A 21 -53.79 15.35 9.22
C LEU A 21 -54.15 15.56 7.74
N VAL A 22 -53.54 14.83 6.82
CA VAL A 22 -53.92 14.86 5.39
C VAL A 22 -54.69 13.59 5.06
N GLY A 23 -56.02 13.69 5.17
CA GLY A 23 -56.93 12.60 4.85
C GLY A 23 -57.02 12.34 3.34
N ALA A 24 -56.74 11.11 2.94
CA ALA A 24 -57.29 10.50 1.73
C ALA A 24 -57.58 9.02 2.02
N SER A 25 -58.85 8.65 1.94
CA SER A 25 -59.34 7.26 2.04
C SER A 25 -59.05 6.46 0.76
N PRO A 26 -59.09 5.11 0.84
CA PRO A 26 -58.33 4.21 -0.01
C PRO A 26 -59.14 3.61 -1.17
N ALA A 27 -58.44 3.22 -2.25
CA ALA A 27 -58.97 2.29 -3.26
C ALA A 27 -57.86 1.33 -3.73
N SER A 28 -57.92 0.12 -3.18
CA SER A 28 -57.64 -1.23 -3.73
C SER A 28 -56.70 -1.38 -4.94
N GLY A 29 -55.71 -2.27 -4.95
CA GLY A 29 -55.29 -3.28 -4.00
C GLY A 29 -54.19 -4.16 -4.62
N LEU A 30 -53.39 -4.83 -3.78
CA LEU A 30 -52.93 -6.18 -4.08
C LEU A 30 -52.60 -6.90 -2.77
N VAL A 31 -53.15 -8.10 -2.67
CA VAL A 31 -53.25 -9.01 -1.54
C VAL A 31 -51.90 -9.27 -0.85
N LEU A 32 -51.86 -9.00 0.47
CA LEU A 32 -50.97 -9.61 1.44
C LEU A 32 -51.65 -10.88 1.97
N ALA A 33 -50.91 -11.99 2.03
CA ALA A 33 -51.29 -13.18 2.78
C ALA A 33 -50.45 -13.23 4.07
N ASP A 34 -51.19 -13.07 5.16
CA ASP A 34 -51.05 -13.52 6.56
C ASP A 34 -49.71 -13.58 7.31
N GLU A 35 -49.76 -13.03 8.53
CA GLU A 35 -48.81 -13.22 9.61
C GLU A 35 -49.04 -14.56 10.31
N GLY A 36 -47.96 -15.18 10.77
CA GLY A 36 -47.96 -16.15 11.87
C GLY A 36 -46.67 -15.99 12.67
N GLY A 37 -46.74 -15.26 13.79
CA GLY A 37 -45.58 -14.90 14.60
C GLY A 37 -45.06 -16.00 15.52
N GLY A 38 -43.87 -15.77 16.08
CA GLY A 38 -43.40 -16.48 17.27
C GLY A 38 -41.89 -16.47 17.51
N GLY A 39 -41.44 -15.66 18.49
CA GLY A 39 -40.45 -16.12 19.49
C GLY A 39 -38.94 -16.02 19.19
N GLY A 40 -38.31 -14.95 19.68
CA GLY A 40 -37.18 -14.98 20.64
C GLY A 40 -35.85 -15.67 20.28
N GLY A 41 -34.77 -14.88 20.32
CA GLY A 41 -33.52 -15.29 20.99
C GLY A 41 -32.23 -15.36 20.15
N ALA A 42 -31.16 -14.90 20.80
CA ALA A 42 -29.73 -15.12 20.51
C ALA A 42 -29.07 -14.32 19.37
N GLY A 43 -28.06 -13.53 19.77
CA GLY A 43 -27.20 -12.76 18.88
C GLY A 43 -26.21 -13.64 18.12
N GLY A 44 -25.97 -13.28 16.86
CA GLY A 44 -24.96 -13.86 15.99
C GLY A 44 -24.43 -12.80 15.02
N ARG A 45 -23.09 -12.70 14.93
CA ARG A 45 -22.34 -11.73 14.12
C ARG A 45 -22.65 -11.88 12.63
N SER A 46 -23.12 -10.82 11.95
CA SER A 46 -23.14 -10.77 10.48
C SER A 46 -21.88 -10.09 9.93
N PHE A 47 -21.03 -10.86 9.24
CA PHE A 47 -19.96 -10.34 8.41
C PHE A 47 -20.48 -10.04 6.98
N ASP A 48 -19.99 -8.95 6.39
CA ASP A 48 -20.30 -8.46 5.05
C ASP A 48 -20.02 -9.51 3.95
N GLY A 49 -21.08 -10.15 3.45
CA GLY A 49 -21.10 -10.96 2.23
C GLY A 49 -21.67 -10.15 1.05
N GLY A 50 -20.94 -9.14 0.59
CA GLY A 50 -21.34 -8.32 -0.56
C GLY A 50 -20.80 -8.86 -1.88
N ALA A 51 -21.29 -10.01 -2.37
CA ALA A 51 -21.31 -10.42 -3.78
C ALA A 51 -21.88 -11.84 -4.01
N VAL A 52 -23.04 -12.19 -3.43
CA VAL A 52 -23.91 -13.25 -3.97
C VAL A 52 -25.36 -12.78 -3.83
N ARG A 53 -25.76 -11.86 -4.70
CA ARG A 53 -27.18 -11.55 -4.94
C ARG A 53 -27.41 -11.69 -6.44
N GLY A 54 -27.87 -12.88 -6.83
CA GLY A 54 -28.29 -13.16 -8.20
C GLY A 54 -28.08 -14.62 -8.60
N GLU A 55 -28.87 -15.51 -7.99
CA GLU A 55 -29.47 -16.74 -8.58
C GLU A 55 -29.81 -17.69 -7.42
N LEU A 56 -31.09 -17.70 -7.01
CA LEU A 56 -31.62 -18.86 -6.30
C LEU A 56 -31.69 -20.00 -7.33
N PRO A 57 -31.04 -21.16 -7.09
CA PRO A 57 -30.76 -22.13 -8.15
C PRO A 57 -31.97 -22.91 -8.72
N CYS A 58 -33.18 -22.68 -8.21
CA CYS A 58 -34.39 -23.44 -8.56
C CYS A 58 -35.47 -22.58 -9.23
N GLY A 59 -35.06 -21.56 -9.99
CA GLY A 59 -35.96 -20.65 -10.69
C GLY A 59 -36.27 -21.01 -12.15
N SER A 60 -35.72 -22.10 -12.70
CA SER A 60 -36.01 -22.53 -14.08
C SER A 60 -37.35 -23.27 -14.13
N HIS A 61 -38.10 -23.13 -15.23
CA HIS A 61 -39.43 -23.71 -15.44
C HIS A 61 -39.49 -25.26 -15.40
N THR A 62 -38.37 -25.96 -15.15
CA THR A 62 -38.24 -27.42 -15.09
C THR A 62 -37.95 -27.98 -13.69
N ALA A 63 -37.63 -27.13 -12.69
CA ALA A 63 -37.31 -27.59 -11.34
C ALA A 63 -38.56 -28.12 -10.61
N ARG A 64 -38.55 -29.38 -10.17
CA ARG A 64 -39.61 -29.96 -9.34
C ARG A 64 -39.17 -30.00 -7.88
N SER A 65 -39.84 -29.21 -7.03
CA SER A 65 -39.79 -29.41 -5.58
C SER A 65 -40.50 -30.73 -5.26
N ARG A 66 -39.77 -31.70 -4.71
CA ARG A 66 -40.35 -32.99 -4.29
C ARG A 66 -40.52 -33.02 -2.78
N SER A 67 -41.55 -33.71 -2.30
CA SER A 67 -41.70 -34.04 -0.87
C SER A 67 -40.78 -35.19 -0.46
N CYS A 68 -40.55 -35.37 0.85
CA CYS A 68 -39.71 -36.47 1.36
C CYS A 68 -40.29 -37.84 0.95
N GLU A 69 -41.62 -37.98 0.95
CA GLU A 69 -42.34 -39.18 0.53
C GLU A 69 -42.16 -39.46 -0.97
N GLU A 70 -42.14 -38.43 -1.82
CA GLU A 70 -41.86 -38.53 -3.26
C GLU A 70 -40.41 -38.91 -3.59
N MET A 71 -39.52 -38.82 -2.60
CA MET A 71 -38.14 -39.29 -2.65
C MET A 71 -37.97 -40.69 -2.02
N ASN A 72 -39.09 -41.39 -1.79
CA ASN A 72 -39.14 -42.65 -1.05
C ASN A 72 -38.43 -42.57 0.32
N GLY A 73 -38.54 -41.41 0.97
CA GLY A 73 -38.08 -41.16 2.32
C GLY A 73 -39.23 -41.21 3.32
N SER A 74 -38.88 -41.37 4.60
CA SER A 74 -39.81 -41.29 5.72
C SER A 74 -39.62 -39.98 6.49
N GLY A 75 -40.72 -39.32 6.84
CA GLY A 75 -40.73 -38.04 7.55
C GLY A 75 -40.96 -36.83 6.64
N SER A 76 -40.51 -35.66 7.08
CA SER A 76 -40.65 -34.39 6.36
C SER A 76 -39.35 -33.60 6.40
N PHE A 77 -39.08 -32.79 5.36
CA PHE A 77 -37.91 -31.91 5.30
C PHE A 77 -37.91 -30.82 6.40
N ASP A 78 -39.06 -30.51 7.00
CA ASP A 78 -39.16 -29.56 8.14
C ASP A 78 -38.81 -30.18 9.50
N THR A 79 -38.72 -31.50 9.60
CA THR A 79 -38.39 -32.21 10.85
C THR A 79 -37.14 -33.06 10.69
N THR A 80 -37.30 -34.29 10.20
CA THR A 80 -36.20 -35.14 9.76
C THR A 80 -36.71 -36.00 8.61
N CYS A 81 -36.07 -35.88 7.45
CA CYS A 81 -36.34 -36.73 6.30
C CYS A 81 -35.25 -37.80 6.20
N VAL A 82 -35.65 -39.07 6.31
CA VAL A 82 -34.76 -40.22 6.17
C VAL A 82 -35.01 -40.87 4.82
N ILE A 83 -34.07 -40.72 3.88
CA ILE A 83 -34.14 -41.32 2.55
C ILE A 83 -33.58 -42.74 2.66
N GLY A 84 -34.44 -43.73 2.43
CA GLY A 84 -34.13 -45.15 2.63
C GLY A 84 -33.97 -45.96 1.35
N SER A 85 -34.22 -45.37 0.17
CA SER A 85 -34.12 -46.10 -1.10
C SER A 85 -33.56 -45.23 -2.23
N SER A 86 -32.95 -45.90 -3.20
CA SER A 86 -32.32 -45.27 -4.35
C SER A 86 -33.35 -44.67 -5.32
N SER A 87 -33.01 -43.53 -5.91
CA SER A 87 -33.86 -42.80 -6.86
C SER A 87 -33.06 -42.33 -8.07
N SER A 88 -33.58 -42.56 -9.27
CA SER A 88 -33.08 -41.96 -10.51
C SER A 88 -33.98 -40.78 -10.90
N LEU A 89 -33.37 -39.64 -11.18
CA LEU A 89 -34.04 -38.37 -11.47
C LEU A 89 -33.92 -38.04 -12.96
N ASP A 90 -35.01 -37.57 -13.58
CA ASP A 90 -35.03 -37.16 -14.99
C ASP A 90 -34.77 -35.65 -15.18
N GLY A 91 -34.53 -34.91 -14.09
CA GLY A 91 -34.33 -33.46 -14.09
C GLY A 91 -33.99 -32.93 -12.70
N ASP A 92 -33.93 -31.60 -12.57
CA ASP A 92 -33.44 -30.92 -11.37
C ASP A 92 -34.24 -31.25 -10.10
N LEU A 93 -33.53 -31.49 -8.99
CA LEU A 93 -34.08 -31.74 -7.67
C LEU A 93 -33.73 -30.59 -6.73
N CYS A 94 -34.76 -29.99 -6.15
CA CYS A 94 -34.62 -28.91 -5.19
C CYS A 94 -35.38 -29.24 -3.91
N VAL A 95 -34.65 -29.28 -2.80
CA VAL A 95 -35.18 -29.60 -1.47
C VAL A 95 -34.92 -28.41 -0.55
N TYR A 96 -35.98 -27.94 0.11
CA TYR A 96 -35.94 -26.89 1.11
C TYR A 96 -36.70 -27.35 2.35
N GLY A 97 -36.19 -27.05 3.55
CA GLY A 97 -36.91 -27.33 4.80
C GLY A 97 -36.17 -26.87 6.05
N ASP A 98 -36.88 -26.75 7.17
CA ASP A 98 -36.27 -26.31 8.43
C ASP A 98 -35.62 -27.45 9.23
N GLY A 99 -35.78 -28.71 8.80
CA GLY A 99 -35.35 -29.91 9.51
C GLY A 99 -33.96 -30.44 9.14
N SER A 100 -33.78 -31.76 9.28
CA SER A 100 -32.55 -32.48 8.92
C SER A 100 -32.77 -33.53 7.84
N VAL A 101 -31.75 -33.85 7.06
CA VAL A 101 -31.79 -34.88 6.02
C VAL A 101 -30.78 -35.98 6.34
N VAL A 102 -31.24 -37.23 6.32
CA VAL A 102 -30.41 -38.42 6.52
C VAL A 102 -30.55 -39.31 5.31
N ILE A 103 -29.45 -39.53 4.59
CA ILE A 103 -29.40 -40.52 3.52
C ILE A 103 -28.86 -41.81 4.12
N SER A 104 -29.71 -42.85 4.14
CA SER A 104 -29.34 -44.14 4.71
C SER A 104 -28.20 -44.78 3.93
N PRO A 105 -27.38 -45.65 4.57
CA PRO A 105 -26.30 -46.34 3.87
C PRO A 105 -26.76 -47.10 2.62
N HIS A 106 -25.88 -47.23 1.62
CA HIS A 106 -26.11 -47.93 0.35
C HIS A 106 -27.21 -47.34 -0.57
N VAL A 107 -27.62 -46.10 -0.35
CA VAL A 107 -28.57 -45.38 -1.22
C VAL A 107 -27.87 -44.71 -2.39
N LYS A 108 -28.49 -44.71 -3.57
CA LYS A 108 -28.01 -43.97 -4.75
C LYS A 108 -29.03 -42.96 -5.23
N ILE A 109 -28.65 -41.68 -5.32
CA ILE A 109 -29.45 -40.62 -5.91
C ILE A 109 -28.72 -40.15 -7.16
N ILE A 110 -29.30 -40.45 -8.33
CA ILE A 110 -28.60 -40.28 -9.61
C ILE A 110 -29.44 -39.39 -10.51
N CYS A 111 -28.83 -38.34 -11.06
CA CYS A 111 -29.34 -37.60 -12.19
C CYS A 111 -28.34 -37.72 -13.36
N PRO A 112 -28.61 -38.55 -14.37
CA PRO A 112 -27.68 -38.82 -15.47
C PRO A 112 -27.64 -37.69 -16.51
N VAL A 113 -28.52 -36.69 -16.42
CA VAL A 113 -28.59 -35.58 -17.37
C VAL A 113 -27.41 -34.63 -17.13
N ALA A 114 -26.63 -34.35 -18.18
CA ALA A 114 -25.52 -33.41 -18.12
C ALA A 114 -26.00 -32.03 -17.67
N GLY A 115 -25.33 -31.45 -16.68
CA GLY A 115 -25.71 -30.17 -16.06
C GLY A 115 -26.91 -30.22 -15.10
N CYS A 116 -27.47 -31.41 -14.82
CA CYS A 116 -28.57 -31.58 -13.87
C CYS A 116 -28.22 -31.11 -12.47
N TYR A 117 -29.18 -30.48 -11.80
CA TYR A 117 -28.96 -29.76 -10.55
C TYR A 117 -29.63 -30.45 -9.34
N ILE A 118 -28.86 -30.84 -8.34
CA ILE A 118 -29.35 -31.32 -7.03
C ILE A 118 -29.00 -30.28 -5.97
N ALA A 119 -30.02 -29.66 -5.36
CA ALA A 119 -29.86 -28.77 -4.21
C ALA A 119 -30.65 -29.27 -3.00
N ILE A 120 -29.97 -29.37 -1.86
CA ILE A 120 -30.56 -29.62 -0.56
C ILE A 120 -30.19 -28.46 0.35
N ASN A 121 -31.20 -27.70 0.77
CA ASN A 121 -31.03 -26.57 1.67
C ASN A 121 -31.91 -26.75 2.90
N VAL A 122 -31.28 -27.10 4.02
CA VAL A 122 -31.98 -27.34 5.28
C VAL A 122 -31.36 -26.60 6.45
N SER A 123 -32.16 -26.24 7.46
CA SER A 123 -31.63 -25.51 8.62
C SER A 123 -30.84 -26.41 9.59
N GLY A 124 -31.21 -27.69 9.70
CA GLY A 124 -30.59 -28.68 10.58
C GLY A 124 -29.30 -29.29 10.03
N SER A 125 -29.18 -30.63 10.05
CA SER A 125 -27.99 -31.36 9.57
C SER A 125 -28.28 -32.20 8.33
N ILE A 126 -27.30 -32.29 7.42
CA ILE A 126 -27.28 -33.25 6.31
C ILE A 126 -26.27 -34.34 6.65
N THR A 127 -26.73 -35.58 6.71
CA THR A 127 -25.89 -36.76 6.97
C THR A 127 -25.98 -37.70 5.77
N ILE A 128 -24.84 -37.97 5.14
CA ILE A 128 -24.69 -38.88 4.02
C ILE A 128 -24.03 -40.14 4.57
N GLY A 129 -24.82 -41.20 4.72
CA GLY A 129 -24.36 -42.47 5.28
C GLY A 129 -23.33 -43.20 4.42
N GLU A 130 -22.82 -44.31 4.95
CA GLU A 130 -21.78 -45.11 4.29
C GLU A 130 -22.22 -45.65 2.92
N HIS A 131 -21.30 -45.66 1.95
CA HIS A 131 -21.54 -46.17 0.58
C HIS A 131 -22.72 -45.52 -0.16
N VAL A 132 -23.06 -44.28 0.16
CA VAL A 132 -24.06 -43.50 -0.57
C VAL A 132 -23.43 -42.85 -1.80
N ASP A 133 -24.10 -42.94 -2.95
CA ASP A 133 -23.67 -42.26 -4.19
C ASP A 133 -24.66 -41.15 -4.55
N LEU A 134 -24.20 -39.91 -4.54
CA LEU A 134 -24.95 -38.73 -4.99
C LEU A 134 -24.34 -38.23 -6.31
N ILE A 135 -25.01 -38.49 -7.43
CA ILE A 135 -24.49 -38.25 -8.77
C ILE A 135 -25.34 -37.22 -9.50
N ALA A 136 -24.75 -36.10 -9.92
CA ALA A 136 -25.42 -35.08 -10.73
C ALA A 136 -24.41 -34.18 -11.46
N GLY A 137 -24.88 -33.30 -12.35
CA GLY A 137 -24.02 -32.29 -12.97
C GLY A 137 -23.62 -31.16 -12.00
N SER A 138 -24.52 -30.79 -11.09
CA SER A 138 -24.27 -29.83 -10.01
C SER A 138 -24.88 -30.32 -8.71
N VAL A 139 -24.13 -30.22 -7.62
CA VAL A 139 -24.58 -30.57 -6.27
C VAL A 139 -24.41 -29.36 -5.36
N SER A 140 -25.44 -29.00 -4.59
CA SER A 140 -25.36 -27.94 -3.59
C SER A 140 -26.01 -28.35 -2.28
N LEU A 141 -25.20 -28.46 -1.22
CA LEU A 141 -25.64 -28.84 0.12
C LEU A 141 -25.47 -27.63 1.05
N TYR A 142 -26.58 -27.20 1.66
CA TYR A 142 -26.62 -26.11 2.64
C TYR A 142 -27.24 -26.62 3.94
N ALA A 143 -26.48 -26.59 5.03
CA ALA A 143 -26.93 -27.02 6.35
C ALA A 143 -26.14 -26.37 7.50
N THR A 144 -26.58 -26.59 8.74
CA THR A 144 -25.76 -26.26 9.91
C THR A 144 -24.54 -27.18 9.99
N ASN A 145 -24.78 -28.50 9.86
CA ASN A 145 -23.75 -29.53 9.84
C ASN A 145 -23.91 -30.40 8.59
N VAL A 146 -22.80 -30.71 7.93
CA VAL A 146 -22.77 -31.64 6.79
C VAL A 146 -21.75 -32.73 7.10
N SER A 147 -22.18 -34.00 7.07
CA SER A 147 -21.27 -35.15 7.23
C SER A 147 -21.37 -36.10 6.05
N LEU A 148 -20.20 -36.45 5.52
CA LEU A 148 -20.01 -37.49 4.52
C LEU A 148 -19.26 -38.63 5.19
N ASP A 149 -19.95 -39.75 5.41
CA ASP A 149 -19.37 -40.93 6.05
C ASP A 149 -18.46 -41.71 5.08
N GLN A 150 -17.78 -42.73 5.59
CA GLN A 150 -16.78 -43.49 4.83
C GLN A 150 -17.35 -44.06 3.53
N ARG A 151 -16.59 -43.91 2.44
CA ARG A 151 -16.95 -44.40 1.09
C ARG A 151 -18.26 -43.82 0.53
N SER A 152 -18.81 -42.77 1.12
CA SER A 152 -19.85 -41.98 0.46
C SER A 152 -19.22 -41.13 -0.65
N THR A 153 -19.94 -40.91 -1.75
CA THR A 153 -19.44 -40.16 -2.91
C THR A 153 -20.42 -39.08 -3.33
N VAL A 154 -19.94 -37.83 -3.42
CA VAL A 154 -20.60 -36.73 -4.12
C VAL A 154 -19.88 -36.56 -5.45
N ASN A 155 -20.49 -37.08 -6.51
CA ASN A 155 -19.82 -37.25 -7.80
C ASN A 155 -20.48 -36.43 -8.90
N THR A 156 -19.71 -35.52 -9.47
CA THR A 156 -20.09 -34.69 -10.61
C THR A 156 -19.13 -34.84 -11.80
N THR A 157 -18.34 -35.92 -11.80
CA THR A 157 -17.29 -36.19 -12.78
C THR A 157 -17.88 -36.41 -14.17
N GLY A 158 -17.39 -35.65 -15.16
CA GLY A 158 -17.84 -35.77 -16.56
C GLY A 158 -19.31 -35.41 -16.82
N LEU A 159 -20.01 -34.80 -15.86
CA LEU A 159 -21.43 -34.44 -15.97
C LEU A 159 -21.64 -32.92 -16.12
N ALA A 160 -20.63 -32.19 -16.59
CA ALA A 160 -20.73 -30.75 -16.86
C ALA A 160 -21.91 -30.40 -17.77
N GLY A 161 -22.57 -29.28 -17.47
CA GLY A 161 -23.39 -28.58 -18.45
C GLY A 161 -22.54 -27.76 -19.42
N GLU A 162 -23.17 -26.88 -20.19
CA GLU A 162 -22.42 -26.00 -21.10
C GLU A 162 -21.49 -25.04 -20.31
N PRO A 163 -20.22 -24.91 -20.69
CA PRO A 163 -19.34 -23.90 -20.12
C PRO A 163 -19.84 -22.49 -20.50
N PRO A 164 -19.37 -21.42 -19.82
CA PRO A 164 -19.78 -20.06 -20.14
C PRO A 164 -19.59 -19.73 -21.64
N PRO A 165 -20.52 -18.98 -22.27
CA PRO A 165 -20.45 -18.66 -23.68
C PRO A 165 -19.18 -17.84 -23.98
N GLN A 166 -18.60 -18.01 -25.18
CA GLN A 166 -17.37 -17.33 -25.65
C GLN A 166 -16.06 -17.75 -24.95
N THR A 167 -16.05 -18.86 -24.22
CA THR A 167 -14.80 -19.41 -23.65
C THR A 167 -14.01 -20.19 -24.71
N SER A 168 -12.69 -20.05 -24.72
CA SER A 168 -11.75 -20.88 -25.50
C SER A 168 -11.38 -22.19 -24.79
N GLY A 169 -12.17 -22.59 -23.79
CA GLY A 169 -11.90 -23.75 -22.95
C GLY A 169 -12.11 -25.09 -23.64
N THR A 170 -12.94 -25.14 -24.68
CA THR A 170 -13.05 -26.31 -25.58
C THR A 170 -12.17 -26.05 -26.79
N PRO A 171 -11.16 -26.88 -27.08
CA PRO A 171 -10.26 -26.66 -28.21
C PRO A 171 -11.00 -26.82 -29.55
N HIS A 172 -10.79 -25.86 -30.46
CA HIS A 172 -11.40 -25.86 -31.80
C HIS A 172 -10.69 -26.79 -32.80
N SER A 173 -9.47 -27.26 -32.51
CA SER A 173 -8.69 -28.09 -33.43
C SER A 173 -9.13 -29.57 -33.40
N LEU A 174 -9.15 -30.19 -34.58
CA LEU A 174 -9.42 -31.62 -34.78
C LEU A 174 -8.21 -32.52 -34.39
N GLU A 175 -7.48 -32.14 -33.33
CA GLU A 175 -6.23 -32.80 -32.92
C GLU A 175 -6.40 -33.60 -31.62
N GLY A 176 -7.61 -33.67 -31.07
CA GLY A 176 -7.88 -34.38 -29.81
C GLY A 176 -7.23 -33.72 -28.59
N ALA A 177 -7.13 -32.38 -28.57
CA ALA A 177 -6.56 -31.65 -27.44
C ALA A 177 -7.49 -31.66 -26.22
N GLY A 178 -6.93 -31.56 -25.02
CA GLY A 178 -7.70 -31.54 -23.76
C GLY A 178 -8.46 -30.22 -23.54
N GLY A 179 -9.56 -30.27 -22.78
CA GLY A 179 -10.28 -29.07 -22.34
C GLY A 179 -9.51 -28.28 -21.29
N GLY A 180 -9.76 -26.98 -21.15
CA GLY A 180 -9.20 -26.11 -20.11
C GLY A 180 -10.27 -25.38 -19.29
N HIS A 181 -9.99 -25.12 -17.99
CA HIS A 181 -10.87 -24.36 -17.09
C HIS A 181 -10.06 -23.61 -16.02
N GLY A 182 -9.49 -24.34 -15.05
CA GLY A 182 -8.57 -23.80 -14.03
C GLY A 182 -7.13 -23.75 -14.53
N GLY A 183 -6.67 -24.87 -15.10
CA GLY A 183 -5.47 -25.02 -15.92
C GLY A 183 -5.81 -25.22 -17.40
N ARG A 184 -4.84 -24.97 -18.28
CA ARG A 184 -4.96 -25.27 -19.71
C ARG A 184 -4.95 -26.77 -19.97
N GLY A 185 -5.72 -27.21 -20.97
CA GLY A 185 -5.63 -28.58 -21.47
C GLY A 185 -4.33 -28.80 -22.26
N ALA A 186 -3.88 -30.05 -22.37
CA ALA A 186 -2.71 -30.41 -23.16
C ALA A 186 -3.02 -30.61 -24.64
N SER A 187 -2.05 -30.31 -25.51
CA SER A 187 -2.07 -30.68 -26.92
C SER A 187 -0.82 -31.48 -27.28
N CYS A 188 -0.98 -32.50 -28.11
CA CYS A 188 0.10 -33.37 -28.58
C CYS A 188 0.49 -33.07 -30.03
N LYS A 189 0.30 -31.83 -30.48
CA LYS A 189 0.60 -31.40 -31.85
C LYS A 189 2.05 -31.70 -32.24
N VAL A 190 2.27 -32.11 -33.50
CA VAL A 190 3.59 -32.48 -34.05
C VAL A 190 4.38 -31.24 -34.55
N SER A 191 3.74 -30.06 -34.66
CA SER A 191 4.37 -28.82 -35.13
C SER A 191 4.67 -27.84 -34.00
N ASN A 192 5.73 -27.03 -34.14
CA ASN A 192 6.28 -26.06 -33.17
C ASN A 192 5.33 -24.96 -32.59
N ASP A 193 4.06 -24.88 -33.00
CA ASP A 193 3.26 -23.67 -32.86
C ASP A 193 2.24 -23.62 -31.70
N THR A 194 2.23 -24.55 -30.73
CA THR A 194 1.64 -24.42 -29.36
C THR A 194 1.41 -25.79 -28.71
N ASN A 195 1.82 -25.95 -27.43
CA ASN A 195 1.73 -27.22 -26.70
C ASN A 195 0.45 -27.39 -25.86
N TRP A 196 -0.51 -26.47 -25.96
CA TRP A 196 -1.72 -26.44 -25.14
C TRP A 196 -3.00 -26.53 -25.98
N GLY A 197 -4.08 -27.00 -25.34
CA GLY A 197 -5.41 -27.26 -25.90
C GLY A 197 -6.40 -26.15 -25.54
N GLY A 198 -7.39 -26.45 -24.70
CA GLY A 198 -8.34 -25.47 -24.19
C GLY A 198 -7.71 -24.46 -23.22
N ASP A 199 -8.13 -23.20 -23.28
CA ASP A 199 -7.67 -22.13 -22.40
C ASP A 199 -8.42 -22.07 -21.06
N VAL A 200 -7.93 -21.27 -20.11
CA VAL A 200 -8.55 -21.08 -18.79
C VAL A 200 -9.65 -20.02 -18.82
N TYR A 201 -10.63 -20.14 -17.93
CA TYR A 201 -11.67 -19.14 -17.70
C TYR A 201 -12.03 -19.04 -16.21
N ALA A 202 -12.97 -18.13 -15.89
CA ALA A 202 -13.45 -17.87 -14.52
C ALA A 202 -12.36 -17.40 -13.53
N TRP A 203 -11.33 -16.68 -14.01
CA TRP A 203 -10.28 -16.11 -13.14
C TRP A 203 -10.81 -15.02 -12.19
N SER A 204 -11.73 -14.17 -12.65
CA SER A 204 -12.32 -13.07 -11.85
C SER A 204 -13.12 -13.57 -10.64
N THR A 205 -13.53 -14.84 -10.64
CA THR A 205 -14.30 -15.49 -9.59
C THR A 205 -13.48 -16.55 -8.85
N LEU A 206 -12.15 -16.41 -8.79
CA LEU A 206 -11.24 -17.37 -8.12
C LEU A 206 -11.66 -17.69 -6.67
N ALA A 207 -12.16 -16.69 -5.94
CA ALA A 207 -12.62 -16.85 -4.56
C ALA A 207 -14.01 -17.54 -4.43
N TRP A 208 -14.79 -17.57 -5.51
CA TRP A 208 -16.12 -18.18 -5.56
C TRP A 208 -16.33 -18.87 -6.93
N PRO A 209 -15.60 -19.96 -7.22
CA PRO A 209 -15.66 -20.63 -8.51
C PRO A 209 -17.02 -21.33 -8.68
N TRP A 210 -17.74 -21.00 -9.76
CA TRP A 210 -19.06 -21.56 -10.05
C TRP A 210 -19.29 -21.82 -11.55
N SER A 211 -18.28 -22.37 -12.21
CA SER A 211 -18.34 -22.68 -13.65
C SER A 211 -18.15 -24.17 -13.90
N TYR A 212 -18.86 -24.70 -14.89
CA TYR A 212 -18.64 -26.06 -15.38
C TYR A 212 -17.27 -26.17 -16.06
N GLY A 213 -16.67 -27.36 -15.99
CA GLY A 213 -15.54 -27.72 -16.84
C GLY A 213 -15.95 -27.85 -18.31
N SER A 214 -14.98 -27.71 -19.19
CA SER A 214 -15.15 -27.84 -20.64
C SER A 214 -14.85 -29.25 -21.14
N LYS A 215 -15.45 -29.59 -22.29
CA LYS A 215 -15.22 -30.85 -23.00
C LYS A 215 -13.87 -30.84 -23.71
N GLY A 216 -13.24 -32.01 -23.85
CA GLY A 216 -12.07 -32.20 -24.70
C GLY A 216 -12.39 -32.19 -26.20
N GLY A 217 -11.40 -31.88 -27.03
CA GLY A 217 -11.52 -31.89 -28.50
C GLY A 217 -11.62 -33.31 -29.08
N SER A 218 -12.17 -33.42 -30.28
CA SER A 218 -12.28 -34.69 -31.03
C SER A 218 -11.45 -34.65 -32.30
N MET A 219 -10.83 -35.76 -32.71
CA MET A 219 -10.12 -35.85 -33.99
C MET A 219 -11.04 -36.06 -35.20
N ALA A 220 -12.34 -36.29 -34.98
CA ALA A 220 -13.32 -36.45 -36.04
C ALA A 220 -14.49 -35.49 -35.81
N ALA A 221 -14.95 -34.85 -36.88
CA ALA A 221 -16.11 -33.94 -36.83
C ALA A 221 -17.42 -34.69 -36.54
N ASP A 222 -17.49 -35.97 -36.93
CA ASP A 222 -18.74 -36.74 -37.00
C ASP A 222 -19.03 -37.54 -35.71
N HIS A 223 -18.02 -37.66 -34.83
CA HIS A 223 -18.13 -38.42 -33.58
C HIS A 223 -17.47 -37.65 -32.42
N GLN A 224 -18.20 -37.52 -31.30
CA GLN A 224 -17.69 -36.86 -30.10
C GLN A 224 -16.82 -37.83 -29.29
N PHE A 225 -15.52 -37.80 -29.54
CA PHE A 225 -14.54 -38.68 -28.89
C PHE A 225 -13.89 -38.08 -27.63
N GLY A 226 -14.08 -36.78 -27.40
CA GLY A 226 -13.53 -36.06 -26.26
C GLY A 226 -14.33 -36.30 -24.97
N GLY A 227 -13.64 -36.32 -23.84
CA GLY A 227 -14.25 -36.48 -22.52
C GLY A 227 -15.00 -35.22 -22.10
N ASP A 228 -16.15 -35.40 -21.45
CA ASP A 228 -17.00 -34.32 -20.96
C ASP A 228 -16.37 -33.60 -19.75
N GLY A 229 -16.73 -32.34 -19.51
CA GLY A 229 -16.15 -31.55 -18.41
C GLY A 229 -16.65 -31.97 -17.03
N GLY A 230 -15.94 -31.55 -15.98
CA GLY A 230 -16.35 -31.73 -14.59
C GLY A 230 -17.47 -30.79 -14.14
N GLY A 231 -18.33 -31.28 -13.25
CA GLY A 231 -19.49 -30.57 -12.73
C GLY A 231 -19.18 -29.47 -11.69
N ARG A 232 -20.18 -29.12 -10.88
CA ARG A 232 -20.05 -28.09 -9.83
C ARG A 232 -20.49 -28.62 -8.47
N VAL A 233 -19.72 -28.39 -7.43
CA VAL A 233 -20.08 -28.79 -6.07
C VAL A 233 -20.00 -27.59 -5.12
N MET A 234 -21.07 -27.35 -4.36
CA MET A 234 -21.14 -26.37 -3.28
C MET A 234 -21.46 -27.08 -1.97
N LEU A 235 -20.56 -27.01 -0.99
CA LEU A 235 -20.81 -27.51 0.36
C LEU A 235 -20.75 -26.33 1.34
N ARG A 236 -21.88 -26.02 1.97
CA ARG A 236 -21.99 -24.94 2.95
C ARG A 236 -22.51 -25.48 4.27
N ALA A 237 -21.61 -25.59 5.24
CA ALA A 237 -21.91 -25.84 6.64
C ALA A 237 -21.72 -24.55 7.45
N SER A 238 -22.65 -24.20 8.35
CA SER A 238 -22.44 -23.04 9.23
C SER A 238 -21.48 -23.35 10.40
N GLU A 239 -21.40 -24.62 10.83
CA GLU A 239 -20.49 -25.08 11.88
C GLU A 239 -19.47 -26.11 11.36
N PHE A 240 -19.85 -27.38 11.25
CA PHE A 240 -18.92 -28.48 10.96
C PHE A 240 -19.19 -29.14 9.61
N LEU A 241 -18.12 -29.34 8.84
CA LEU A 241 -18.12 -30.16 7.62
C LEU A 241 -17.16 -31.34 7.83
N ASN A 242 -17.72 -32.55 7.97
CA ASN A 242 -16.94 -33.78 8.03
C ASN A 242 -16.92 -34.46 6.66
N VAL A 243 -15.72 -34.72 6.12
CA VAL A 243 -15.52 -35.37 4.82
C VAL A 243 -14.64 -36.61 5.00
N ASP A 244 -15.27 -37.76 5.29
CA ASP A 244 -14.61 -39.07 5.31
C ASP A 244 -14.84 -39.87 4.00
N GLY A 245 -15.70 -39.35 3.12
CA GLY A 245 -15.94 -39.85 1.76
C GLY A 245 -15.25 -39.01 0.67
N ASP A 246 -15.72 -39.14 -0.56
CA ASP A 246 -15.13 -38.50 -1.75
C ASP A 246 -16.03 -37.42 -2.33
N VAL A 247 -15.47 -36.25 -2.63
CA VAL A 247 -16.14 -35.13 -3.32
C VAL A 247 -15.43 -34.88 -4.65
N LEU A 248 -16.08 -35.25 -5.75
CA LEU A 248 -15.48 -35.35 -7.07
C LEU A 248 -16.16 -34.41 -8.08
N ALA A 249 -15.37 -33.57 -8.73
CA ALA A 249 -15.78 -32.73 -9.85
C ALA A 249 -14.75 -32.84 -10.99
N GLU A 250 -14.35 -34.07 -11.32
CA GLU A 250 -13.28 -34.34 -12.28
C GLU A 250 -13.74 -34.26 -13.73
N GLY A 251 -12.80 -34.05 -14.64
CA GLY A 251 -13.03 -34.17 -16.07
C GLY A 251 -13.23 -35.63 -16.50
N GLY A 252 -14.12 -35.86 -17.45
CA GLY A 252 -14.34 -37.17 -18.07
C GLY A 252 -13.15 -37.61 -18.92
N VAL A 253 -12.93 -38.92 -18.97
CA VAL A 253 -11.86 -39.54 -19.77
C VAL A 253 -12.23 -39.51 -21.25
N GLY A 254 -11.36 -38.94 -22.08
CA GLY A 254 -11.45 -38.97 -23.54
C GLY A 254 -10.98 -40.31 -24.12
N SER A 255 -11.49 -40.67 -25.29
CA SER A 255 -11.05 -41.87 -26.01
C SER A 255 -9.64 -41.70 -26.62
N LEU A 256 -9.09 -42.75 -27.22
CA LEU A 256 -7.80 -42.67 -27.94
C LEU A 256 -7.77 -41.66 -29.10
N LYS A 257 -8.93 -41.15 -29.53
CA LYS A 257 -9.09 -40.14 -30.60
C LYS A 257 -9.72 -38.82 -30.10
N GLY A 258 -9.73 -38.59 -28.78
CA GLY A 258 -10.26 -37.36 -28.21
C GLY A 258 -9.52 -36.96 -26.94
N GLY A 259 -9.54 -35.66 -26.65
CA GLY A 259 -8.90 -35.11 -25.44
C GLY A 259 -9.73 -35.37 -24.19
N GLY A 260 -9.09 -35.31 -23.03
CA GLY A 260 -9.77 -35.38 -21.73
C GLY A 260 -10.55 -34.09 -21.44
N GLY A 261 -11.65 -34.22 -20.70
CA GLY A 261 -12.40 -33.07 -20.21
C GLY A 261 -11.65 -32.35 -19.09
N SER A 262 -11.90 -31.06 -18.90
CA SER A 262 -11.30 -30.31 -17.78
C SER A 262 -12.08 -30.50 -16.48
N GLY A 263 -11.39 -30.29 -15.35
CA GLY A 263 -12.00 -30.32 -14.02
C GLY A 263 -12.98 -29.18 -13.79
N GLY A 264 -13.95 -29.41 -12.91
CA GLY A 264 -15.05 -28.52 -12.59
C GLY A 264 -14.73 -27.45 -11.53
N SER A 265 -15.77 -27.02 -10.81
CA SER A 265 -15.65 -26.06 -9.69
C SER A 265 -16.12 -26.69 -8.38
N ILE A 266 -15.32 -26.57 -7.32
CA ILE A 266 -15.72 -26.95 -5.96
C ILE A 266 -15.61 -25.73 -5.06
N MET A 267 -16.66 -25.44 -4.30
CA MET A 267 -16.67 -24.38 -3.29
C MET A 267 -17.13 -24.93 -1.96
N ILE A 268 -16.31 -24.70 -0.93
CA ILE A 268 -16.54 -25.19 0.42
C ILE A 268 -16.54 -24.01 1.39
N TYR A 269 -17.59 -23.93 2.21
CA TYR A 269 -17.73 -22.98 3.30
C TYR A 269 -18.06 -23.73 4.58
N ALA A 270 -17.22 -23.61 5.60
CA ALA A 270 -17.41 -24.24 6.91
C ALA A 270 -16.70 -23.46 8.02
N PHE A 271 -17.15 -23.55 9.27
CA PHE A 271 -16.30 -23.05 10.37
C PHE A 271 -15.13 -24.02 10.60
N LYS A 272 -15.38 -25.33 10.59
CA LYS A 272 -14.33 -26.36 10.71
C LYS A 272 -14.51 -27.45 9.67
N LEU A 273 -13.48 -27.68 8.88
CA LEU A 273 -13.36 -28.78 7.91
C LEU A 273 -12.40 -29.84 8.45
N TYR A 274 -12.86 -31.09 8.55
CA TYR A 274 -12.06 -32.23 8.96
C TYR A 274 -12.55 -33.53 8.31
N GLY A 275 -11.76 -34.59 8.44
CA GLY A 275 -12.04 -35.91 7.86
C GLY A 275 -10.82 -36.45 7.11
N ASN A 276 -10.91 -37.72 6.69
CA ASN A 276 -9.84 -38.43 5.98
C ASN A 276 -10.18 -38.71 4.50
N GLY A 277 -11.19 -38.03 3.97
CA GLY A 277 -11.67 -38.20 2.61
C GLY A 277 -10.86 -37.46 1.55
N THR A 278 -11.36 -37.48 0.31
CA THR A 278 -10.74 -36.82 -0.84
C THR A 278 -11.64 -35.76 -1.47
N ILE A 279 -11.04 -34.64 -1.89
CA ILE A 279 -11.72 -33.58 -2.64
C ILE A 279 -10.94 -33.33 -3.93
N SER A 280 -11.52 -33.67 -5.07
CA SER A 280 -10.82 -33.62 -6.36
C SER A 280 -11.60 -32.84 -7.42
N ALA A 281 -10.90 -31.92 -8.08
CA ALA A 281 -11.33 -31.29 -9.33
C ALA A 281 -10.28 -31.51 -10.43
N ALA A 282 -9.74 -32.72 -10.53
CA ALA A 282 -8.71 -33.08 -11.50
C ALA A 282 -9.21 -33.10 -12.95
N GLY A 283 -8.30 -32.91 -13.91
CA GLY A 283 -8.59 -33.04 -15.33
C GLY A 283 -8.63 -34.51 -15.78
N GLY A 284 -9.46 -34.81 -16.79
CA GLY A 284 -9.60 -36.15 -17.34
C GLY A 284 -8.44 -36.56 -18.25
N ASN A 285 -8.16 -37.85 -18.32
CA ASN A 285 -7.16 -38.42 -19.24
C ASN A 285 -7.69 -38.42 -20.68
N GLY A 286 -6.82 -38.33 -21.69
CA GLY A 286 -7.22 -38.41 -23.09
C GLY A 286 -6.02 -38.33 -24.03
N TRP A 287 -6.27 -38.16 -25.33
CA TRP A 287 -5.17 -37.97 -26.29
C TRP A 287 -4.28 -36.79 -25.88
N GLY A 288 -4.86 -35.61 -25.69
CA GLY A 288 -4.36 -34.57 -24.80
C GLY A 288 -5.15 -34.58 -23.48
N GLY A 289 -4.45 -34.57 -22.35
CA GLY A 289 -5.06 -34.54 -21.02
C GLY A 289 -5.77 -33.21 -20.73
N GLY A 290 -6.89 -33.27 -20.02
CA GLY A 290 -7.65 -32.09 -19.62
C GLY A 290 -6.96 -31.30 -18.51
N GLY A 291 -7.19 -29.98 -18.48
CA GLY A 291 -6.67 -29.12 -17.41
C GLY A 291 -7.44 -29.30 -16.09
N GLY A 292 -6.77 -29.05 -14.97
CA GLY A 292 -7.39 -29.08 -13.65
C GLY A 292 -8.44 -27.97 -13.45
N GLY A 293 -9.36 -28.19 -12.51
CA GLY A 293 -10.45 -27.29 -12.16
C GLY A 293 -10.09 -26.21 -11.13
N ARG A 294 -11.10 -25.66 -10.45
CA ARG A 294 -10.91 -24.65 -9.40
C ARG A 294 -11.58 -25.09 -8.09
N ILE A 295 -10.85 -24.97 -6.99
CA ILE A 295 -11.36 -25.24 -5.64
C ILE A 295 -11.19 -23.97 -4.80
N SER A 296 -12.27 -23.53 -4.14
CA SER A 296 -12.22 -22.47 -3.14
C SER A 296 -12.63 -23.00 -1.77
N LEU A 297 -11.80 -22.68 -0.77
CA LEU A 297 -11.99 -23.08 0.62
C LEU A 297 -12.15 -21.81 1.46
N ASP A 298 -13.33 -21.64 2.06
CA ASP A 298 -13.57 -20.60 3.06
C ASP A 298 -13.86 -21.27 4.41
N CYS A 299 -12.78 -21.73 5.04
CA CYS A 299 -12.81 -22.45 6.31
C CYS A 299 -11.99 -21.71 7.37
N TYR A 300 -12.51 -21.58 8.59
CA TYR A 300 -11.75 -21.00 9.70
C TYR A 300 -10.65 -21.95 10.22
N SER A 301 -10.90 -23.26 10.16
CA SER A 301 -9.94 -24.30 10.53
C SER A 301 -10.05 -25.50 9.58
N ILE A 302 -8.90 -26.01 9.11
CA ILE A 302 -8.78 -27.20 8.26
C ILE A 302 -7.84 -28.19 8.94
N GLN A 303 -8.23 -29.47 9.06
CA GLN A 303 -7.35 -30.55 9.53
C GLN A 303 -6.42 -31.02 8.39
N GLN A 304 -5.16 -31.34 8.72
CA GLN A 304 -4.11 -31.62 7.73
C GLN A 304 -4.24 -32.96 6.98
N ASP A 305 -5.14 -33.85 7.40
CA ASP A 305 -5.27 -35.21 6.89
C ASP A 305 -6.15 -35.33 5.62
N LEU A 306 -6.77 -34.23 5.18
CA LEU A 306 -7.66 -34.20 4.02
C LEU A 306 -6.88 -34.04 2.70
N GLU A 307 -7.12 -34.93 1.74
CA GLU A 307 -6.46 -34.86 0.43
C GLU A 307 -7.25 -33.97 -0.54
N ILE A 308 -6.62 -32.89 -1.04
CA ILE A 308 -7.24 -31.95 -1.97
C ILE A 308 -6.41 -31.87 -3.26
N THR A 309 -7.00 -32.23 -4.40
CA THR A 309 -6.30 -32.37 -5.67
C THR A 309 -6.96 -31.57 -6.80
N VAL A 310 -6.11 -30.95 -7.64
CA VAL A 310 -6.52 -30.16 -8.81
C VAL A 310 -5.59 -30.38 -10.01
N HIS A 311 -4.89 -31.51 -10.09
CA HIS A 311 -3.91 -31.74 -11.16
C HIS A 311 -4.58 -31.90 -12.54
N GLY A 312 -3.81 -31.69 -13.61
CA GLY A 312 -4.27 -32.03 -14.96
C GLY A 312 -4.30 -33.53 -15.21
N GLY A 313 -4.99 -33.93 -16.29
CA GLY A 313 -5.07 -35.31 -16.74
C GLY A 313 -3.86 -35.74 -17.58
N GLN A 314 -3.62 -37.04 -17.66
CA GLN A 314 -2.54 -37.63 -18.45
C GLN A 314 -2.88 -37.63 -19.94
N SER A 315 -1.86 -37.35 -20.76
CA SER A 315 -1.95 -37.39 -22.22
C SER A 315 -1.44 -38.72 -22.78
N PHE A 316 -2.25 -39.39 -23.60
CA PHE A 316 -1.86 -40.63 -24.29
C PHE A 316 -0.96 -40.37 -25.50
N GLY A 317 -1.19 -39.27 -26.23
CA GLY A 317 -0.42 -38.93 -27.43
C GLY A 317 0.98 -38.39 -27.12
N CYS A 318 1.16 -37.80 -25.94
CA CYS A 318 2.39 -37.15 -25.51
C CYS A 318 2.58 -37.28 -23.99
N PRO A 319 3.15 -38.41 -23.50
CA PRO A 319 3.22 -38.71 -22.07
C PRO A 319 3.94 -37.65 -21.21
N GLN A 320 4.83 -36.84 -21.80
CA GLN A 320 5.54 -35.76 -21.12
C GLN A 320 4.72 -34.46 -20.97
N ASN A 321 3.58 -34.34 -21.63
CA ASN A 321 2.74 -33.15 -21.63
C ASN A 321 1.33 -33.47 -21.11
N ALA A 322 1.19 -33.72 -19.82
CA ALA A 322 -0.12 -33.77 -19.15
C ALA A 322 -0.79 -32.39 -19.15
N GLY A 323 -2.09 -32.33 -18.86
CA GLY A 323 -2.79 -31.06 -18.65
C GLY A 323 -2.17 -30.23 -17.52
N ALA A 324 -2.39 -28.92 -17.54
CA ALA A 324 -1.90 -28.03 -16.50
C ALA A 324 -2.74 -28.14 -15.22
N ALA A 325 -2.12 -27.82 -14.09
CA ALA A 325 -2.79 -27.81 -12.79
C ALA A 325 -3.89 -26.74 -12.73
N GLY A 326 -4.94 -27.07 -11.99
CA GLY A 326 -5.96 -26.15 -11.53
C GLY A 326 -5.48 -25.28 -10.37
N THR A 327 -6.42 -24.62 -9.71
CA THR A 327 -6.12 -23.68 -8.61
C THR A 327 -6.89 -24.03 -7.35
N ILE A 328 -6.22 -24.07 -6.20
CA ILE A 328 -6.83 -24.11 -4.87
C ILE A 328 -6.64 -22.73 -4.22
N TYR A 329 -7.74 -22.08 -3.87
CA TYR A 329 -7.71 -20.78 -3.21
C TYR A 329 -8.32 -20.88 -1.81
N GLU A 330 -7.53 -20.56 -0.79
CA GLU A 330 -7.99 -20.53 0.59
C GLU A 330 -8.31 -19.08 0.98
N SER A 331 -9.59 -18.75 1.09
CA SER A 331 -10.09 -17.38 1.29
C SER A 331 -9.69 -16.82 2.66
N SER A 332 -9.74 -17.65 3.71
CA SER A 332 -9.40 -17.26 5.07
C SER A 332 -7.90 -16.95 5.25
N LEU A 333 -7.01 -17.75 4.64
CA LEU A 333 -5.56 -17.50 4.64
C LEU A 333 -5.09 -16.61 3.49
N GLN A 334 -5.96 -16.27 2.52
CA GLN A 334 -5.60 -15.58 1.28
C GLN A 334 -4.39 -16.22 0.58
N THR A 335 -4.41 -17.55 0.50
CA THR A 335 -3.32 -18.37 -0.02
C THR A 335 -3.76 -19.04 -1.32
N LEU A 336 -2.94 -18.90 -2.37
CA LEU A 336 -3.13 -19.59 -3.63
C LEU A 336 -2.15 -20.76 -3.74
N LYS A 337 -2.68 -21.95 -3.98
CA LYS A 337 -1.89 -23.17 -4.21
C LYS A 337 -2.15 -23.73 -5.61
N VAL A 338 -1.08 -24.01 -6.33
CA VAL A 338 -1.09 -24.66 -7.65
C VAL A 338 -0.19 -25.88 -7.58
N SER A 339 -0.77 -27.07 -7.75
CA SER A 339 -0.05 -28.34 -7.65
C SER A 339 -0.51 -29.29 -8.75
N ASN A 340 0.44 -29.84 -9.51
CA ASN A 340 0.12 -30.77 -10.61
C ASN A 340 0.27 -32.24 -10.24
N GLY A 341 0.29 -32.59 -8.95
CA GLY A 341 0.34 -34.00 -8.53
C GLY A 341 1.54 -34.78 -9.08
N ASN A 342 2.65 -34.10 -9.37
CA ASN A 342 3.86 -34.64 -9.97
C ASN A 342 3.70 -35.10 -11.44
N TYR A 343 2.59 -34.81 -12.10
CA TYR A 343 2.43 -35.01 -13.54
C TYR A 343 3.33 -34.04 -14.32
N THR A 344 4.15 -34.57 -15.22
CA THR A 344 4.99 -33.75 -16.11
C THR A 344 4.11 -33.06 -17.15
N THR A 345 4.27 -31.75 -17.27
CA THR A 345 3.51 -30.94 -18.22
C THR A 345 4.41 -29.92 -18.93
N HIS A 346 4.10 -29.61 -20.19
CA HIS A 346 4.60 -28.44 -20.91
C HIS A 346 3.55 -27.33 -20.99
N THR A 347 2.31 -27.62 -20.59
CA THR A 347 1.25 -26.63 -20.48
C THR A 347 1.30 -25.87 -19.17
N GLU A 348 0.85 -24.63 -19.20
CA GLU A 348 0.95 -23.70 -18.10
C GLU A 348 -0.43 -23.32 -17.58
N THR A 349 -0.51 -22.96 -16.29
CA THR A 349 -1.66 -22.38 -15.62
C THR A 349 -1.50 -20.85 -15.61
N PRO A 350 -2.24 -20.09 -16.43
CA PRO A 350 -2.10 -18.64 -16.51
C PRO A 350 -2.71 -17.95 -15.27
N LEU A 351 -1.97 -17.03 -14.66
CA LEU A 351 -2.45 -16.12 -13.62
C LEU A 351 -2.71 -14.75 -14.25
N LEU A 352 -4.00 -14.45 -14.47
CA LEU A 352 -4.44 -13.28 -15.26
C LEU A 352 -4.56 -11.98 -14.45
N GLY A 353 -4.23 -11.96 -13.16
CA GLY A 353 -4.22 -10.73 -12.37
C GLY A 353 -4.11 -10.96 -10.87
N PHE A 354 -3.47 -10.01 -10.17
CA PHE A 354 -3.27 -10.03 -8.72
C PHE A 354 -4.07 -8.92 -8.04
N PRO A 355 -4.68 -9.17 -6.86
CA PRO A 355 -5.53 -8.18 -6.19
C PRO A 355 -4.68 -7.03 -5.61
N MET A 356 -5.08 -5.79 -5.89
CA MET A 356 -4.40 -4.58 -5.37
C MET A 356 -5.02 -4.04 -4.07
N THR A 357 -6.21 -4.50 -3.69
CA THR A 357 -6.95 -4.06 -2.50
C THR A 357 -6.69 -4.93 -1.27
N ARG A 358 -6.75 -6.26 -1.46
CA ARG A 358 -6.48 -7.28 -0.45
C ARG A 358 -5.40 -8.21 -1.02
N LEU A 359 -4.15 -7.89 -0.70
CA LEU A 359 -2.99 -8.63 -1.16
C LEU A 359 -3.04 -10.06 -0.62
N TRP A 360 -2.66 -11.04 -1.44
CA TRP A 360 -2.52 -12.41 -0.97
C TRP A 360 -1.42 -12.54 0.10
N SER A 361 -1.58 -13.52 0.98
CA SER A 361 -0.59 -13.82 2.01
C SER A 361 0.49 -14.74 1.46
N ASN A 362 0.12 -15.81 0.74
CA ASN A 362 1.08 -16.77 0.20
C ASN A 362 0.70 -17.25 -1.20
N VAL A 363 1.72 -17.58 -2.01
CA VAL A 363 1.57 -18.26 -3.30
C VAL A 363 2.48 -19.48 -3.30
N LEU A 364 1.91 -20.67 -3.51
CA LEU A 364 2.61 -21.94 -3.52
C LEU A 364 2.46 -22.61 -4.89
N VAL A 365 3.60 -22.94 -5.50
CA VAL A 365 3.67 -23.66 -6.77
C VAL A 365 4.51 -24.92 -6.56
N GLU A 366 3.91 -26.09 -6.72
CA GLU A 366 4.57 -27.35 -6.38
C GLU A 366 4.24 -28.51 -7.33
N CYS A 367 5.02 -29.59 -7.21
CA CYS A 367 4.77 -30.89 -7.84
C CYS A 367 4.58 -30.82 -9.37
N ASN A 368 5.61 -30.36 -10.09
CA ASN A 368 5.63 -30.14 -11.56
C ASN A 368 4.60 -29.11 -12.08
N ALA A 369 3.99 -28.29 -11.22
CA ALA A 369 3.13 -27.21 -11.68
C ALA A 369 3.92 -26.13 -12.43
N LYS A 370 3.42 -25.75 -13.61
CA LYS A 370 3.95 -24.65 -14.40
C LYS A 370 2.94 -23.52 -14.46
N VAL A 371 3.37 -22.33 -14.07
CA VAL A 371 2.53 -21.15 -13.93
C VAL A 371 3.02 -20.07 -14.88
N LEU A 372 2.11 -19.41 -15.60
CA LEU A 372 2.41 -18.33 -16.53
C LEU A 372 1.82 -17.00 -16.03
N VAL A 373 2.59 -15.92 -16.05
CA VAL A 373 2.12 -14.55 -15.83
C VAL A 373 2.23 -13.79 -17.16
N PRO A 374 1.16 -13.76 -17.99
CA PRO A 374 1.26 -13.36 -19.39
C PRO A 374 1.12 -11.84 -19.62
N LEU A 375 0.55 -11.09 -18.68
CA LEU A 375 0.17 -9.69 -18.91
C LEU A 375 1.40 -8.76 -18.94
N LEU A 376 1.46 -7.92 -19.98
CA LEU A 376 2.41 -6.80 -20.09
C LEU A 376 2.28 -5.90 -18.84
N TRP A 377 3.40 -5.64 -18.15
CA TRP A 377 3.44 -4.88 -16.89
C TRP A 377 2.61 -5.48 -15.74
N SER A 378 2.95 -6.71 -15.37
CA SER A 378 2.37 -7.37 -14.20
C SER A 378 3.18 -7.10 -12.93
N ARG A 379 2.49 -6.65 -11.88
CA ARG A 379 3.02 -6.64 -10.51
C ARG A 379 2.44 -7.82 -9.72
N VAL A 380 3.30 -8.73 -9.30
CA VAL A 380 3.00 -9.81 -8.36
C VAL A 380 3.38 -9.33 -6.97
N GLN A 381 2.39 -8.97 -6.16
CA GLN A 381 2.61 -8.48 -4.79
C GLN A 381 1.92 -9.38 -3.77
N VAL A 382 2.71 -9.90 -2.83
CA VAL A 382 2.29 -10.82 -1.77
C VAL A 382 2.81 -10.28 -0.43
N THR A 383 2.01 -10.44 0.64
CA THR A 383 2.37 -9.94 1.99
C THR A 383 3.22 -10.89 2.80
N GLY A 384 3.19 -12.19 2.50
CA GLY A 384 4.04 -13.22 3.11
C GLY A 384 4.98 -13.82 2.07
N GLN A 385 4.75 -15.10 1.74
CA GLN A 385 5.75 -15.92 1.08
C GLN A 385 5.36 -16.39 -0.32
N ILE A 386 6.34 -16.43 -1.22
CA ILE A 386 6.24 -17.14 -2.49
C ILE A 386 7.12 -18.39 -2.38
N ARG A 387 6.52 -19.58 -2.56
CA ARG A 387 7.21 -20.86 -2.48
C ARG A 387 7.11 -21.60 -3.79
N LEU A 388 8.26 -21.98 -4.34
CA LEU A 388 8.37 -22.89 -5.48
C LEU A 388 9.08 -24.16 -5.00
N LEU A 389 8.42 -25.30 -5.12
CA LEU A 389 8.90 -26.59 -4.63
C LEU A 389 8.72 -27.69 -5.69
N SER A 390 9.50 -28.77 -5.62
CA SER A 390 9.25 -30.02 -6.36
C SER A 390 9.01 -29.81 -7.86
N LYS A 391 9.96 -29.20 -8.57
CA LYS A 391 9.93 -28.87 -10.00
C LYS A 391 8.85 -27.87 -10.42
N GLY A 392 8.37 -27.08 -9.47
CA GLY A 392 7.49 -25.95 -9.73
C GLY A 392 8.21 -24.89 -10.56
N SER A 393 7.50 -24.27 -11.52
CA SER A 393 8.06 -23.17 -12.29
C SER A 393 7.09 -22.01 -12.49
N ILE A 394 7.61 -20.78 -12.42
CA ILE A 394 6.88 -19.57 -12.75
C ILE A 394 7.56 -18.89 -13.94
N SER A 395 6.81 -18.71 -15.03
CA SER A 395 7.21 -18.01 -16.24
C SER A 395 6.59 -16.62 -16.28
N PHE A 396 7.40 -15.58 -16.44
CA PHE A 396 6.96 -14.20 -16.65
C PHE A 396 7.11 -13.82 -18.12
N GLY A 397 6.01 -13.41 -18.75
CA GLY A 397 6.00 -13.07 -20.17
C GLY A 397 6.03 -14.28 -21.10
N LEU A 398 6.05 -14.00 -22.41
CA LEU A 398 6.03 -15.01 -23.46
C LEU A 398 7.41 -15.06 -24.13
N SER A 399 7.90 -16.27 -24.40
CA SER A 399 9.23 -16.48 -25.01
C SER A 399 9.41 -15.84 -26.38
N GLU A 400 8.33 -15.66 -27.13
CA GLU A 400 8.36 -15.04 -28.47
C GLU A 400 8.51 -13.51 -28.42
N ASN A 401 8.13 -12.86 -27.31
CA ASN A 401 8.05 -11.40 -27.20
C ASN A 401 8.58 -10.88 -25.85
N PRO A 402 9.91 -10.89 -25.62
CA PRO A 402 10.54 -10.39 -24.40
C PRO A 402 10.61 -8.84 -24.35
N ILE A 403 9.45 -8.17 -24.33
CA ILE A 403 9.34 -6.69 -24.38
C ILE A 403 8.87 -6.13 -23.01
N SER A 404 8.38 -6.98 -22.12
CA SER A 404 7.68 -6.57 -20.91
C SER A 404 8.59 -6.34 -19.71
N GLU A 405 8.14 -5.52 -18.78
CA GLU A 405 8.73 -5.36 -17.45
C GLU A 405 7.83 -5.99 -16.40
N PHE A 406 8.39 -6.78 -15.48
CA PHE A 406 7.67 -7.53 -14.45
C PHE A 406 8.18 -7.17 -13.07
N GLU A 407 7.25 -6.97 -12.13
CA GLU A 407 7.59 -6.66 -10.74
C GLU A 407 7.13 -7.78 -9.80
N LEU A 408 8.05 -8.30 -8.98
CA LEU A 408 7.77 -9.27 -7.92
C LEU A 408 8.08 -8.64 -6.56
N VAL A 409 7.11 -8.65 -5.66
CA VAL A 409 7.22 -8.11 -4.30
C VAL A 409 6.70 -9.12 -3.30
N ALA A 410 7.56 -9.57 -2.38
CA ALA A 410 7.21 -10.53 -1.32
C ALA A 410 8.05 -10.28 -0.06
N GLU A 411 7.65 -10.84 1.09
CA GLU A 411 8.55 -10.86 2.24
C GLU A 411 9.63 -11.92 2.05
N GLU A 412 9.25 -13.13 1.64
CA GLU A 412 10.16 -14.24 1.46
C GLU A 412 9.93 -14.94 0.12
N LEU A 413 11.02 -15.23 -0.60
CA LEU A 413 11.02 -16.10 -1.77
C LEU A 413 11.83 -17.36 -1.47
N LEU A 414 11.16 -18.50 -1.44
CA LEU A 414 11.73 -19.82 -1.18
C LEU A 414 11.65 -20.67 -2.45
N MET A 415 12.78 -21.21 -2.90
CA MET A 415 12.87 -22.07 -4.07
C MET A 415 13.62 -23.37 -3.72
N SER A 416 13.04 -24.51 -4.07
CA SER A 416 13.66 -25.84 -3.96
C SER A 416 13.37 -26.68 -5.20
N ASP A 417 14.41 -27.19 -5.89
CA ASP A 417 14.28 -27.94 -7.16
C ASP A 417 13.31 -27.22 -8.11
N SER A 418 13.49 -25.92 -8.35
CA SER A 418 12.47 -25.07 -9.00
C SER A 418 13.09 -24.01 -9.91
N VAL A 419 12.30 -23.54 -10.88
CA VAL A 419 12.79 -22.61 -11.91
C VAL A 419 11.88 -21.39 -12.05
N ILE A 420 12.44 -20.19 -11.97
CA ILE A 420 11.77 -18.96 -12.41
C ILE A 420 12.34 -18.57 -13.78
N LYS A 421 11.47 -18.37 -14.76
CA LYS A 421 11.84 -17.89 -16.11
C LYS A 421 11.24 -16.53 -16.35
N VAL A 422 12.02 -15.61 -16.90
CA VAL A 422 11.55 -14.26 -17.22
C VAL A 422 11.92 -13.89 -18.63
N TYR A 423 10.93 -13.48 -19.43
CA TYR A 423 11.08 -13.00 -20.80
C TYR A 423 10.82 -11.48 -20.83
N GLY A 424 11.88 -10.70 -20.59
CA GLY A 424 11.85 -9.25 -20.49
C GLY A 424 12.67 -8.74 -19.30
N ALA A 425 12.28 -7.59 -18.75
CA ALA A 425 12.92 -7.00 -17.58
C ALA A 425 12.29 -7.51 -16.28
N PHE A 426 13.12 -7.88 -15.30
CA PHE A 426 12.67 -8.40 -14.02
C PHE A 426 13.05 -7.47 -12.87
N ARG A 427 12.06 -7.02 -12.09
CA ARG A 427 12.26 -6.24 -10.86
C ARG A 427 11.75 -7.01 -9.66
N MET A 428 12.64 -7.47 -8.80
CA MET A 428 12.30 -8.21 -7.59
C MET A 428 12.62 -7.39 -6.35
N TYR A 429 11.69 -7.38 -5.39
CA TYR A 429 11.85 -6.75 -4.09
C TYR A 429 11.44 -7.74 -2.99
N VAL A 430 12.42 -8.36 -2.33
CA VAL A 430 12.21 -9.34 -1.25
C VAL A 430 12.95 -8.95 0.02
N LYS A 431 12.52 -9.45 1.19
CA LYS A 431 13.35 -9.35 2.40
C LYS A 431 14.37 -10.48 2.44
N VAL A 432 13.92 -11.69 2.11
CA VAL A 432 14.73 -12.91 2.15
C VAL A 432 14.58 -13.70 0.85
N LEU A 433 15.71 -14.10 0.26
CA LEU A 433 15.79 -15.02 -0.88
C LEU A 433 16.56 -16.28 -0.47
N LEU A 434 15.88 -17.43 -0.54
CA LEU A 434 16.48 -18.74 -0.26
C LEU A 434 16.29 -19.65 -1.47
N MET A 435 17.39 -20.13 -2.03
CA MET A 435 17.40 -21.02 -3.19
C MET A 435 18.17 -22.30 -2.88
N TRP A 436 17.58 -23.44 -3.24
CA TRP A 436 18.15 -24.78 -3.10
C TRP A 436 17.97 -25.56 -4.40
N ASP A 437 19.06 -25.95 -5.08
CA ASP A 437 19.02 -26.67 -6.37
C ASP A 437 18.03 -26.05 -7.37
N SER A 438 18.02 -24.71 -7.40
CA SER A 438 17.00 -23.92 -8.09
C SER A 438 17.63 -22.84 -8.97
N GLU A 439 16.92 -22.45 -10.02
CA GLU A 439 17.42 -21.53 -11.03
C GLU A 439 16.48 -20.33 -11.27
N ILE A 440 17.05 -19.13 -11.42
CA ILE A 440 16.34 -17.95 -11.93
C ILE A 440 16.98 -17.57 -13.26
N GLN A 441 16.23 -17.70 -14.35
CA GLN A 441 16.66 -17.42 -15.73
C GLN A 441 15.98 -16.16 -16.25
N ILE A 442 16.76 -15.15 -16.62
CA ILE A 442 16.26 -13.88 -17.16
C ILE A 442 16.74 -13.71 -18.60
N ASP A 443 15.79 -13.73 -19.53
CA ASP A 443 15.97 -13.42 -20.93
C ASP A 443 15.46 -12.00 -21.22
N GLY A 444 16.37 -11.02 -21.26
CA GLY A 444 16.07 -9.63 -21.56
C GLY A 444 15.81 -9.33 -23.04
N GLY A 445 15.74 -10.34 -23.91
CA GLY A 445 15.39 -10.19 -25.32
C GLY A 445 16.54 -9.80 -26.25
N GLY A 446 16.24 -9.78 -27.55
CA GLY A 446 17.18 -9.55 -28.64
C GLY A 446 17.19 -8.13 -29.24
N LYS A 447 18.32 -7.83 -29.88
CA LYS A 447 18.70 -6.70 -30.75
C LYS A 447 18.55 -5.24 -30.28
N ASP A 448 17.48 -4.73 -29.67
CA ASP A 448 17.37 -3.26 -29.49
C ASP A 448 16.60 -2.67 -28.29
N VAL A 449 16.30 -3.42 -27.23
CA VAL A 449 15.76 -2.82 -25.98
C VAL A 449 16.38 -3.49 -24.75
N VAL A 450 17.56 -3.04 -24.31
CA VAL A 450 18.19 -3.56 -23.07
C VAL A 450 17.58 -2.84 -21.87
N LEU A 451 16.43 -3.31 -21.40
CA LEU A 451 15.94 -2.98 -20.06
C LEU A 451 16.77 -3.76 -19.04
N ALA A 452 17.38 -3.07 -18.06
CA ALA A 452 18.13 -3.71 -17.00
C ALA A 452 17.18 -4.38 -15.99
N SER A 453 17.51 -5.59 -15.55
CA SER A 453 16.81 -6.29 -14.47
C SER A 453 17.42 -5.93 -13.11
N MET A 454 16.61 -5.90 -12.06
CA MET A 454 16.99 -5.50 -10.71
C MET A 454 16.41 -6.47 -9.66
N LEU A 455 17.26 -7.04 -8.82
CA LEU A 455 16.92 -7.90 -7.70
C LEU A 455 17.33 -7.20 -6.40
N GLU A 456 16.38 -6.79 -5.57
CA GLU A 456 16.63 -6.19 -4.26
C GLU A 456 16.22 -7.15 -3.13
N ALA A 457 17.16 -7.52 -2.26
CA ALA A 457 16.95 -8.39 -1.11
C ALA A 457 17.39 -7.68 0.19
N ARG A 458 16.47 -7.26 1.04
CA ARG A 458 16.80 -6.39 2.19
C ARG A 458 17.67 -7.05 3.25
N ASN A 459 17.44 -8.31 3.60
CA ASN A 459 18.09 -8.95 4.75
C ASN A 459 19.06 -10.06 4.37
N LEU A 460 18.64 -11.00 3.52
CA LEU A 460 19.40 -12.24 3.33
C LEU A 460 19.19 -12.82 1.93
N VAL A 461 20.29 -13.21 1.30
CA VAL A 461 20.32 -14.00 0.06
C VAL A 461 21.18 -15.23 0.30
N VAL A 462 20.62 -16.42 0.15
CA VAL A 462 21.34 -17.69 0.27
C VAL A 462 21.08 -18.57 -0.94
N LEU A 463 22.15 -18.97 -1.62
CA LEU A 463 22.13 -19.97 -2.69
C LEU A 463 22.86 -21.23 -2.19
N ARG A 464 22.23 -22.39 -2.37
CA ARG A 464 22.77 -23.69 -1.99
C ARG A 464 22.55 -24.74 -3.08
N HIS A 465 23.43 -25.74 -3.11
CA HIS A 465 23.27 -26.97 -3.89
C HIS A 465 23.15 -26.76 -5.41
N GLY A 466 24.04 -25.97 -6.03
CA GLY A 466 24.05 -25.74 -7.47
C GLY A 466 23.06 -24.67 -7.95
N SER A 467 22.59 -23.82 -7.04
CA SER A 467 21.61 -22.78 -7.35
C SER A 467 22.20 -21.64 -8.15
N VAL A 468 21.55 -21.25 -9.25
CA VAL A 468 22.08 -20.24 -10.18
C VAL A 468 21.07 -19.14 -10.49
N ILE A 469 21.53 -17.89 -10.50
CA ILE A 469 20.80 -16.75 -11.07
C ILE A 469 21.52 -16.35 -12.35
N SER A 470 20.86 -16.44 -13.51
CA SER A 470 21.42 -16.19 -14.83
C SER A 470 20.65 -15.11 -15.59
N SER A 471 21.36 -14.22 -16.28
CA SER A 471 20.77 -13.17 -17.12
C SER A 471 21.57 -12.93 -18.40
N ASN A 472 20.93 -12.99 -19.57
CA ASN A 472 21.57 -12.63 -20.85
C ASN A 472 21.66 -11.09 -21.08
N ALA A 473 21.01 -10.31 -20.22
CA ALA A 473 21.03 -8.84 -20.20
C ALA A 473 21.74 -8.31 -18.94
N ALA A 474 21.59 -7.02 -18.67
CA ALA A 474 22.13 -6.39 -17.47
C ALA A 474 21.30 -6.77 -16.23
N LEU A 475 21.97 -7.21 -15.16
CA LEU A 475 21.37 -7.65 -13.91
C LEU A 475 22.00 -6.90 -12.73
N GLY A 476 21.20 -6.16 -11.98
CA GLY A 476 21.59 -5.59 -10.70
C GLY A 476 21.06 -6.40 -9.53
N VAL A 477 21.93 -6.74 -8.57
CA VAL A 477 21.60 -7.44 -7.33
C VAL A 477 22.00 -6.53 -6.17
N TYR A 478 21.00 -6.10 -5.43
CA TYR A 478 21.10 -5.14 -4.34
C TYR A 478 20.62 -5.82 -3.05
N GLY A 479 21.23 -5.52 -1.92
CA GLY A 479 20.67 -5.96 -0.64
C GLY A 479 21.35 -5.32 0.55
N GLN A 480 20.69 -5.18 1.70
CA GLN A 480 21.27 -4.46 2.86
C GLN A 480 21.86 -5.40 3.92
N GLY A 481 21.87 -6.71 3.69
CA GLY A 481 22.35 -7.71 4.64
C GLY A 481 23.41 -8.66 4.07
N LEU A 482 23.22 -9.97 4.22
CA LEU A 482 24.20 -11.01 3.85
C LEU A 482 23.87 -11.63 2.48
N LEU A 483 24.86 -11.69 1.60
CA LEU A 483 24.85 -12.54 0.40
C LEU A 483 25.76 -13.74 0.65
N ASN A 484 25.21 -14.95 0.66
CA ASN A 484 25.94 -16.18 0.94
C ASN A 484 25.73 -17.23 -0.16
N LEU A 485 26.80 -17.59 -0.86
CA LEU A 485 26.86 -18.72 -1.78
C LEU A 485 27.59 -19.85 -1.05
N THR A 486 26.96 -20.99 -0.80
CA THR A 486 27.48 -21.95 0.19
C THR A 486 28.17 -23.17 -0.40
N GLY A 487 27.87 -23.56 -1.65
CA GLY A 487 28.29 -24.83 -2.23
C GLY A 487 28.79 -24.75 -3.70
N PRO A 488 29.38 -25.86 -4.19
CA PRO A 488 29.90 -25.94 -5.54
C PRO A 488 28.79 -25.83 -6.57
N GLY A 489 29.00 -25.01 -7.60
CA GLY A 489 27.99 -24.74 -8.63
C GLY A 489 27.05 -23.58 -8.33
N ASP A 490 26.99 -23.11 -7.08
CA ASP A 490 26.17 -21.94 -6.72
C ASP A 490 26.74 -20.69 -7.37
N GLY A 491 25.90 -19.86 -7.99
CA GLY A 491 26.43 -18.63 -8.53
C GLY A 491 25.47 -17.65 -9.18
N ILE A 492 25.99 -16.46 -9.40
CA ILE A 492 25.29 -15.36 -10.07
C ILE A 492 26.06 -15.04 -11.36
N LYS A 493 25.36 -15.15 -12.49
CA LYS A 493 25.91 -14.97 -13.83
C LYS A 493 25.09 -13.96 -14.60
N ALA A 494 25.74 -13.00 -15.25
CA ALA A 494 25.04 -12.12 -16.17
C ALA A 494 25.95 -11.60 -17.28
N ARG A 495 25.37 -11.16 -18.39
CA ARG A 495 26.11 -10.42 -19.43
C ARG A 495 26.72 -9.13 -18.87
N ARG A 496 25.98 -8.41 -18.02
CA ARG A 496 26.46 -7.31 -17.18
C ARG A 496 25.90 -7.49 -15.78
N LEU A 497 26.75 -7.50 -14.75
CA LEU A 497 26.34 -7.72 -13.36
C LEU A 497 26.59 -6.47 -12.53
N PHE A 498 25.70 -6.13 -11.62
CA PHE A 498 25.90 -5.07 -10.61
C PHE A 498 25.61 -5.66 -9.23
N LEU A 499 26.53 -5.56 -8.29
CA LEU A 499 26.34 -6.05 -6.90
C LEU A 499 26.52 -4.88 -5.95
N SER A 500 25.52 -4.50 -5.15
CA SER A 500 25.62 -3.34 -4.26
C SER A 500 24.85 -3.51 -2.95
N LEU A 501 25.17 -2.64 -1.98
CA LEU A 501 24.54 -2.46 -0.66
C LEU A 501 24.75 -3.56 0.38
N PHE A 502 25.30 -4.73 0.02
CA PHE A 502 25.44 -5.84 0.97
C PHE A 502 26.44 -5.50 2.09
N TYR A 503 26.13 -5.91 3.32
CA TYR A 503 27.03 -5.76 4.46
C TYR A 503 28.17 -6.80 4.43
N ASN A 504 27.84 -8.03 4.05
CA ASN A 504 28.76 -9.16 3.89
C ASN A 504 28.47 -9.92 2.60
N ILE A 505 29.53 -10.31 1.90
CA ILE A 505 29.46 -11.22 0.75
C ILE A 505 30.38 -12.41 1.04
N GLU A 506 29.78 -13.60 1.03
CA GLU A 506 30.45 -14.89 1.22
C GLU A 506 30.29 -15.72 -0.05
N VAL A 507 31.41 -16.03 -0.71
CA VAL A 507 31.46 -16.91 -1.88
C VAL A 507 32.14 -18.21 -1.45
N GLY A 508 31.36 -19.24 -1.22
CA GLY A 508 31.81 -20.55 -0.74
C GLY A 508 32.65 -21.33 -1.76
N PRO A 509 33.31 -22.42 -1.33
CA PRO A 509 34.16 -23.23 -2.20
C PRO A 509 33.39 -23.78 -3.41
N GLY A 510 33.89 -23.55 -4.61
CA GLY A 510 33.26 -23.97 -5.87
C GLY A 510 32.04 -23.13 -6.31
N SER A 511 31.64 -22.12 -5.52
CA SER A 511 30.66 -21.11 -5.95
C SER A 511 31.33 -20.06 -6.85
N PHE A 512 30.57 -19.43 -7.75
CA PHE A 512 31.09 -18.42 -8.68
C PHE A 512 30.20 -17.18 -8.78
N VAL A 513 30.85 -16.03 -8.97
CA VAL A 513 30.19 -14.78 -9.40
C VAL A 513 30.89 -14.32 -10.69
N GLN A 514 30.16 -14.37 -11.81
CA GLN A 514 30.75 -14.32 -13.15
C GLN A 514 30.01 -13.36 -14.09
N ALA A 515 30.78 -12.65 -14.91
CA ALA A 515 30.35 -11.75 -15.97
C ALA A 515 31.54 -11.45 -16.92
N PRO A 516 31.41 -11.53 -18.25
CA PRO A 516 30.19 -11.82 -19.00
C PRO A 516 29.76 -13.29 -18.88
N LEU A 517 28.57 -13.60 -19.40
CA LEU A 517 28.02 -14.95 -19.47
C LEU A 517 28.81 -15.77 -20.50
N ASP A 518 29.24 -16.98 -20.15
CA ASP A 518 29.99 -17.89 -21.03
C ASP A 518 29.10 -18.56 -22.10
N ASP A 519 28.25 -17.80 -22.80
CA ASP A 519 27.46 -18.39 -23.89
C ASP A 519 28.25 -18.38 -25.18
N ALA A 520 28.80 -19.56 -25.49
CA ALA A 520 29.22 -19.91 -26.82
C ALA A 520 28.04 -19.72 -27.79
N VAL A 521 28.30 -19.10 -28.95
CA VAL A 521 27.53 -19.18 -30.23
C VAL A 521 26.90 -17.87 -30.74
N GLN A 522 26.49 -16.88 -29.93
CA GLN A 522 25.78 -15.69 -30.47
C GLN A 522 26.63 -14.43 -30.72
N SER A 523 27.82 -14.30 -30.12
CA SER A 523 28.62 -13.06 -30.18
C SER A 523 29.21 -12.75 -31.57
N SER A 524 29.44 -13.77 -32.41
CA SER A 524 30.08 -13.59 -33.72
C SER A 524 29.17 -12.96 -34.78
N LEU A 525 27.84 -13.13 -34.66
CA LEU A 525 26.88 -12.53 -35.61
C LEU A 525 26.56 -11.08 -35.24
N ASP A 526 26.47 -10.77 -33.94
CA ASP A 526 26.18 -9.43 -33.44
C ASP A 526 27.35 -8.45 -33.61
N ALA A 527 28.59 -8.93 -33.48
CA ALA A 527 29.78 -8.11 -33.73
C ALA A 527 29.95 -7.73 -35.22
N LEU A 528 29.60 -8.65 -36.13
CA LEU A 528 29.62 -8.39 -37.58
C LEU A 528 28.48 -7.44 -38.01
N SER A 529 27.28 -7.57 -37.43
CA SER A 529 26.15 -6.70 -37.80
C SER A 529 26.27 -5.26 -37.30
N ARG A 530 27.03 -5.02 -36.22
CA ARG A 530 27.27 -3.66 -35.68
C ARG A 530 28.23 -2.84 -36.53
N CYS A 531 29.15 -3.47 -37.25
CA CYS A 531 30.09 -2.79 -38.15
C CYS A 531 29.47 -2.39 -39.50
N GLU A 532 28.39 -3.04 -39.93
CA GLU A 532 27.72 -2.77 -41.22
C GLU A 532 26.43 -1.94 -41.09
N SER A 533 25.94 -1.72 -39.87
CA SER A 533 24.74 -0.94 -39.57
C SER A 533 25.00 0.58 -39.68
N LYS A 534 24.25 1.29 -40.54
CA LYS A 534 24.23 2.77 -40.61
C LYS A 534 23.42 3.43 -39.48
N THR A 535 22.74 2.64 -38.65
CA THR A 535 21.93 3.09 -37.52
C THR A 535 22.82 3.36 -36.31
N CYS A 536 22.69 4.56 -35.72
CA CYS A 536 23.40 4.94 -34.50
C CYS A 536 23.08 3.95 -33.37
N PRO A 537 24.09 3.50 -32.58
CA PRO A 537 23.87 2.72 -31.38
C PRO A 537 22.81 3.38 -30.48
N SER A 538 21.94 2.59 -29.85
CA SER A 538 20.95 3.09 -28.88
C SER A 538 21.60 3.87 -27.73
N GLU A 539 22.87 3.59 -27.43
CA GLU A 539 23.73 4.31 -26.49
C GLU A 539 23.96 5.80 -26.86
N LEU A 540 23.78 6.19 -28.12
CA LEU A 540 23.84 7.57 -28.64
C LEU A 540 22.46 8.22 -28.79
N ILE A 541 21.39 7.41 -28.89
CA ILE A 541 20.01 7.86 -29.07
C ILE A 541 19.32 8.08 -27.72
N THR A 542 19.64 7.25 -26.73
CA THR A 542 19.25 7.39 -25.32
C THR A 542 20.51 7.55 -24.47
N PRO A 543 21.04 8.78 -24.30
CA PRO A 543 22.11 9.00 -23.35
C PRO A 543 21.64 8.61 -21.93
N PRO A 544 22.49 8.01 -21.09
CA PRO A 544 22.13 7.68 -19.72
C PRO A 544 21.71 8.92 -18.95
N ASP A 545 20.73 8.75 -18.08
CA ASP A 545 20.30 9.83 -17.18
C ASP A 545 21.46 10.30 -16.26
N ASP A 546 22.48 9.45 -16.00
CA ASP A 546 23.68 9.72 -15.18
C ASP A 546 24.96 9.98 -15.99
N CYS A 547 25.46 11.22 -15.93
CA CYS A 547 26.64 11.71 -16.64
C CYS A 547 28.00 11.29 -16.01
N HIS A 548 28.00 10.38 -15.02
CA HIS A 548 29.21 9.82 -14.39
C HIS A 548 29.43 8.32 -14.64
N VAL A 549 28.45 7.62 -15.23
CA VAL A 549 28.55 6.17 -15.48
C VAL A 549 28.77 5.97 -16.97
N ASN A 550 29.95 5.46 -17.33
CA ASN A 550 30.23 5.10 -18.70
C ASN A 550 29.45 3.82 -19.05
N ASN A 551 28.33 3.95 -19.77
CA ASN A 551 27.46 2.85 -20.20
C ASN A 551 28.14 1.81 -21.12
N SER A 552 29.38 2.07 -21.56
CA SER A 552 30.23 1.09 -22.24
C SER A 552 30.81 0.03 -21.29
N LEU A 553 30.68 0.21 -19.97
CA LEU A 553 31.23 -0.67 -18.94
C LEU A 553 30.29 -1.84 -18.61
N SER A 554 30.77 -3.07 -18.74
CA SER A 554 30.00 -4.30 -18.44
C SER A 554 29.72 -4.53 -16.94
N PHE A 555 30.14 -3.60 -16.07
CA PHE A 555 29.86 -3.58 -14.63
C PHE A 555 29.99 -2.13 -14.12
N THR A 556 29.21 -1.72 -13.13
CA THR A 556 29.34 -0.43 -12.41
C THR A 556 28.58 -0.47 -11.06
N LEU A 557 29.22 -0.14 -9.93
CA LEU A 557 28.54 -0.05 -8.63
C LEU A 557 28.19 1.41 -8.31
N GLN A 558 26.95 1.66 -7.90
CA GLN A 558 26.47 2.97 -7.43
C GLN A 558 25.92 2.89 -5.99
N GLU A 559 26.10 4.00 -5.25
CA GLU A 559 25.58 4.27 -3.90
C GLU A 559 24.05 4.12 -3.80
N GLY A 560 23.54 3.67 -2.65
CA GLY A 560 22.14 3.84 -2.25
C GLY A 560 22.01 4.75 -1.01
N ILE A 561 20.86 5.36 -0.67
CA ILE A 561 19.49 5.32 -1.22
C ILE A 561 18.83 6.71 -0.97
N GLY A 562 18.02 7.21 -1.93
CA GLY A 562 16.83 8.02 -1.62
C GLY A 562 16.79 9.49 -2.08
N LYS A 563 16.19 9.71 -3.26
CA LYS A 563 15.70 10.98 -3.88
C LYS A 563 16.72 11.89 -4.58
N GLY A 564 17.03 11.52 -5.81
CA GLY A 564 17.22 12.39 -6.98
C GLY A 564 18.18 13.57 -6.83
N LYS A 565 19.38 13.42 -7.42
CA LYS A 565 20.00 14.35 -8.37
C LYS A 565 21.39 13.84 -8.74
N PHE A 566 21.44 13.27 -9.94
CA PHE A 566 22.52 13.23 -10.93
C PHE A 566 23.58 14.34 -10.77
N LEU A 567 24.87 13.96 -10.76
CA LEU A 567 26.01 14.85 -11.00
C LEU A 567 26.83 14.33 -12.20
N LYS A 568 27.68 15.19 -12.76
CA LYS A 568 28.21 15.17 -14.14
C LYS A 568 29.73 15.05 -14.23
N TYR A 569 30.20 14.55 -15.39
CA TYR A 569 31.46 14.81 -16.16
C TYR A 569 32.25 13.51 -16.40
N GLY A 570 32.80 13.16 -17.58
CA GLY A 570 32.86 13.74 -18.92
C GLY A 570 33.94 13.03 -19.77
N ALA A 571 33.57 12.54 -20.97
CA ALA A 571 34.33 12.16 -22.19
C ALA A 571 35.66 11.34 -22.17
N GLY A 572 35.67 10.27 -22.98
CA GLY A 572 36.87 9.57 -23.50
C GLY A 572 36.51 8.21 -24.14
N GLY A 573 36.77 8.03 -25.44
CA GLY A 573 36.21 6.96 -26.28
C GLY A 573 36.97 5.63 -26.34
N GLY A 574 36.43 4.69 -27.15
CA GLY A 574 37.12 3.48 -27.59
C GLY A 574 36.52 2.18 -27.06
N ALA A 575 36.34 1.21 -27.96
CA ALA A 575 35.69 -0.08 -27.75
C ALA A 575 36.23 -0.91 -26.58
N GLY A 576 35.30 -1.57 -25.86
CA GLY A 576 35.56 -2.75 -25.05
C GLY A 576 36.22 -2.51 -23.69
N HIS A 577 35.48 -1.99 -22.72
CA HIS A 577 35.94 -1.98 -21.34
C HIS A 577 34.88 -2.53 -20.41
N GLY A 578 35.20 -3.57 -19.65
CA GLY A 578 34.40 -4.05 -18.53
C GLY A 578 34.94 -3.50 -17.22
N GLY A 579 34.05 -3.09 -16.31
CA GLY A 579 34.39 -2.24 -15.18
C GLY A 579 33.87 -2.74 -13.83
N ARG A 580 34.40 -3.81 -13.20
CA ARG A 580 33.83 -4.27 -11.91
C ARG A 580 34.13 -3.35 -10.74
N VAL A 581 33.18 -3.22 -9.81
CA VAL A 581 33.27 -2.44 -8.58
C VAL A 581 32.49 -3.15 -7.44
N VAL A 582 33.02 -3.31 -6.24
CA VAL A 582 32.36 -3.93 -5.07
C VAL A 582 32.52 -2.98 -3.90
N GLY A 583 31.44 -2.56 -3.25
CA GLY A 583 31.42 -1.49 -2.23
C GLY A 583 31.52 -0.05 -2.78
N SER A 584 31.28 0.95 -1.92
CA SER A 584 31.41 2.39 -2.21
C SER A 584 32.28 3.10 -1.16
N MET A 585 32.89 4.24 -1.50
CA MET A 585 33.71 5.05 -0.60
C MET A 585 32.93 5.57 0.63
N LYS A 586 31.59 5.78 0.52
CA LYS A 586 30.74 6.14 1.69
C LYS A 586 30.27 4.93 2.51
N TRP A 587 30.19 3.74 1.89
CA TRP A 587 29.68 2.52 2.51
C TRP A 587 30.54 1.33 2.04
N PRO A 588 31.76 1.19 2.58
CA PRO A 588 32.63 0.07 2.24
C PRO A 588 32.06 -1.24 2.77
N LEU A 589 32.24 -2.33 2.03
CA LEU A 589 31.82 -3.67 2.44
C LEU A 589 32.54 -4.05 3.74
N SER A 590 31.82 -4.55 4.75
CA SER A 590 32.44 -4.84 6.05
C SER A 590 33.42 -6.02 5.97
N LYS A 591 33.02 -7.12 5.34
CA LYS A 591 33.90 -8.25 4.99
C LYS A 591 33.54 -8.87 3.65
N LEU A 592 34.56 -9.15 2.84
CA LEU A 592 34.50 -9.99 1.65
C LEU A 592 35.21 -11.32 1.93
N LEU A 593 34.47 -12.42 1.93
CA LEU A 593 35.03 -13.76 2.16
C LEU A 593 34.90 -14.57 0.87
N ILE A 594 36.04 -14.90 0.26
CA ILE A 594 36.13 -15.63 -1.00
C ILE A 594 36.84 -16.96 -0.74
N TYR A 595 36.07 -18.03 -0.85
CA TYR A 595 36.50 -19.43 -0.86
C TYR A 595 36.35 -20.04 -2.27
N GLY A 596 35.46 -19.48 -3.11
CA GLY A 596 35.23 -19.86 -4.50
C GLY A 596 35.94 -18.96 -5.52
N SER A 597 35.26 -18.62 -6.62
CA SER A 597 35.81 -17.78 -7.69
C SER A 597 35.01 -16.49 -7.96
N LEU A 598 35.73 -15.39 -8.13
CA LEU A 598 35.20 -14.10 -8.59
C LEU A 598 36.00 -13.69 -9.83
N SER A 599 35.45 -13.92 -11.03
CA SER A 599 36.22 -13.87 -12.29
C SER A 599 35.60 -12.95 -13.34
N SER A 600 36.34 -11.92 -13.80
CA SER A 600 35.97 -10.94 -14.85
C SER A 600 36.72 -11.20 -16.14
N ASP A 601 36.89 -12.46 -16.47
CA ASP A 601 37.78 -12.87 -17.54
C ASP A 601 37.16 -12.57 -18.91
N GLY A 602 38.02 -12.30 -19.89
CA GLY A 602 37.61 -12.06 -21.26
C GLY A 602 37.12 -13.35 -21.94
N GLU A 603 36.15 -13.22 -22.84
CA GLU A 603 35.60 -14.34 -23.58
C GLU A 603 36.69 -15.05 -24.42
N SER A 604 36.74 -16.37 -24.34
CA SER A 604 37.66 -17.21 -25.11
C SER A 604 36.94 -17.93 -26.24
N HIS A 605 37.52 -17.98 -27.44
CA HIS A 605 36.89 -18.62 -28.59
C HIS A 605 37.11 -20.15 -28.59
N ARG A 606 36.04 -20.96 -28.58
CA ARG A 606 36.10 -22.42 -28.40
C ARG A 606 35.67 -23.31 -29.59
N GLY A 607 35.40 -22.79 -30.80
CA GLY A 607 34.90 -23.66 -31.89
C GLY A 607 35.18 -23.20 -33.33
N THR A 608 35.35 -24.15 -34.25
CA THR A 608 35.58 -23.92 -35.69
C THR A 608 34.25 -23.94 -36.47
N LYS A 609 33.86 -22.83 -37.11
CA LYS A 609 32.83 -22.86 -38.16
C LYS A 609 33.50 -22.91 -39.54
N LYS A 610 33.36 -24.04 -40.25
CA LYS A 610 33.69 -24.15 -41.68
C LYS A 610 32.53 -23.58 -42.50
N ASN A 611 32.82 -22.72 -43.47
CA ASN A 611 31.85 -22.32 -44.49
C ASN A 611 31.62 -23.46 -45.50
N SER A 612 30.45 -23.46 -46.15
CA SER A 612 30.05 -24.37 -47.23
C SER A 612 30.98 -24.37 -48.46
N ASN A 613 31.90 -23.42 -48.57
CA ASN A 613 32.89 -23.30 -49.66
C ASN A 613 34.34 -23.69 -49.26
N GLY A 614 34.57 -24.28 -48.09
CA GLY A 614 35.89 -24.81 -47.72
C GLY A 614 36.99 -23.77 -47.41
N THR A 615 36.69 -22.47 -47.44
CA THR A 615 37.61 -21.40 -47.03
C THR A 615 37.41 -21.01 -45.55
N TYR A 616 38.53 -20.96 -44.81
CA TYR A 616 38.57 -20.58 -43.40
C TYR A 616 38.45 -19.05 -43.25
N LYS A 617 37.55 -18.56 -42.39
CA LYS A 617 37.56 -17.15 -41.93
C LYS A 617 38.75 -16.96 -40.97
N GLY A 618 39.50 -15.87 -41.13
CA GLY A 618 40.63 -15.51 -40.26
C GLY A 618 40.28 -15.48 -38.78
N GLY A 619 41.27 -15.71 -37.93
CA GLY A 619 41.13 -15.91 -36.48
C GLY A 619 40.46 -14.76 -35.75
N ILE A 620 39.47 -15.11 -34.94
CA ILE A 620 38.83 -14.20 -33.99
C ILE A 620 39.75 -14.11 -32.76
N GLY A 621 40.16 -12.90 -32.38
CA GLY A 621 40.97 -12.66 -31.18
C GLY A 621 40.17 -12.86 -29.88
N GLY A 622 40.87 -13.15 -28.78
CA GLY A 622 40.26 -13.32 -27.46
C GLY A 622 39.80 -11.99 -26.85
N GLY A 623 38.72 -12.02 -26.06
CA GLY A 623 38.19 -10.83 -25.39
C GLY A 623 39.14 -10.30 -24.30
N SER A 624 39.15 -8.98 -24.04
CA SER A 624 39.96 -8.41 -22.95
C SER A 624 39.35 -8.70 -21.57
N GLY A 625 40.20 -8.83 -20.55
CA GLY A 625 39.80 -8.95 -19.15
C GLY A 625 39.18 -7.65 -18.63
N GLY A 626 38.17 -7.76 -17.77
CA GLY A 626 37.48 -6.62 -17.17
C GLY A 626 38.26 -5.93 -16.03
N THR A 627 37.67 -4.92 -15.40
CA THR A 627 38.21 -4.28 -14.18
C THR A 627 37.54 -4.90 -12.95
N ILE A 628 38.12 -4.84 -11.75
CA ILE A 628 37.56 -5.20 -10.45
C ILE A 628 38.06 -4.20 -9.41
N LEU A 629 37.20 -3.29 -9.00
CA LEU A 629 37.43 -2.29 -7.97
C LEU A 629 36.76 -2.78 -6.69
N LEU A 630 37.40 -2.75 -5.53
CA LEU A 630 36.87 -3.29 -4.28
C LEU A 630 37.03 -2.23 -3.18
N PHE A 631 35.96 -1.81 -2.53
CA PHE A 631 35.92 -0.90 -1.37
C PHE A 631 35.57 -1.71 -0.13
N LEU A 632 36.56 -2.01 0.72
CA LEU A 632 36.47 -3.03 1.76
C LEU A 632 36.95 -2.47 3.12
N GLN A 633 36.38 -2.99 4.22
CA GLN A 633 36.95 -2.91 5.57
C GLN A 633 37.76 -4.17 5.92
N GLY A 634 37.41 -5.32 5.32
CA GLY A 634 38.16 -6.57 5.48
C GLY A 634 38.01 -7.55 4.30
N LEU A 635 39.05 -8.37 4.08
CA LEU A 635 39.14 -9.33 2.97
C LEU A 635 39.73 -10.67 3.43
N LEU A 636 39.09 -11.78 3.07
CA LEU A 636 39.67 -13.12 3.16
C LEU A 636 39.59 -13.79 1.79
N LEU A 637 40.74 -14.18 1.25
CA LEU A 637 40.86 -15.03 0.07
C LEU A 637 41.56 -16.32 0.51
N GLU A 638 40.84 -17.43 0.53
CA GLU A 638 41.32 -18.73 1.05
C GLU A 638 42.24 -19.46 0.06
N ARG A 639 42.98 -20.49 0.50
CA ARG A 639 43.75 -21.37 -0.40
C ARG A 639 42.79 -22.08 -1.35
N ASN A 640 43.07 -22.06 -2.66
CA ASN A 640 42.21 -22.57 -3.76
C ASN A 640 41.04 -21.65 -4.20
N SER A 641 40.93 -20.45 -3.65
CA SER A 641 40.02 -19.43 -4.19
C SER A 641 40.68 -18.60 -5.30
N SER A 642 39.90 -18.00 -6.19
CA SER A 642 40.41 -17.16 -7.29
C SER A 642 39.68 -15.83 -7.44
N LEU A 643 40.45 -14.77 -7.62
CA LEU A 643 40.01 -13.44 -8.03
C LEU A 643 40.70 -13.11 -9.35
N SER A 644 40.01 -13.26 -10.48
CA SER A 644 40.61 -13.12 -11.81
C SER A 644 39.96 -12.03 -12.64
N ALA A 645 40.78 -11.37 -13.47
CA ALA A 645 40.37 -10.45 -14.50
C ALA A 645 41.31 -10.63 -15.70
N SER A 646 41.47 -11.86 -16.18
CA SER A 646 42.41 -12.24 -17.24
C SER A 646 41.80 -12.06 -18.63
N GLY A 647 42.63 -11.85 -19.64
CA GLY A 647 42.20 -11.84 -21.04
C GLY A 647 41.84 -13.23 -21.56
N GLY A 648 40.91 -13.30 -22.50
CA GLY A 648 40.47 -14.52 -23.16
C GLY A 648 41.45 -14.99 -24.24
N ASN A 649 41.39 -16.27 -24.56
CA ASN A 649 42.27 -16.89 -25.57
C ASN A 649 41.75 -16.64 -27.00
N GLY A 650 42.68 -16.41 -27.91
CA GLY A 650 42.43 -16.28 -29.34
C GLY A 650 41.97 -17.59 -29.98
N GLY A 651 41.23 -17.48 -31.08
CA GLY A 651 40.76 -18.62 -31.86
C GLY A 651 41.91 -19.40 -32.52
N LEU A 652 41.63 -20.66 -32.86
CA LEU A 652 42.62 -21.64 -33.33
C LEU A 652 43.48 -21.24 -34.53
N ILE A 653 43.06 -20.29 -35.39
CA ILE A 653 43.76 -19.93 -36.64
C ILE A 653 44.11 -18.43 -36.65
N GLY A 654 45.23 -18.03 -36.05
CA GLY A 654 45.74 -16.65 -36.12
C GLY A 654 45.03 -15.64 -35.22
N GLY A 655 44.28 -16.09 -34.21
CA GLY A 655 43.66 -15.19 -33.24
C GLY A 655 44.65 -14.76 -32.16
N GLY A 656 44.84 -13.45 -31.98
CA GLY A 656 45.60 -12.89 -30.86
C GLY A 656 44.87 -13.04 -29.52
N GLY A 657 45.61 -13.16 -28.42
CA GLY A 657 45.04 -13.23 -27.07
C GLY A 657 44.56 -11.86 -26.58
N GLY A 658 43.47 -11.85 -25.78
CA GLY A 658 42.92 -10.61 -25.23
C GLY A 658 43.80 -10.02 -24.12
N GLY A 659 43.87 -8.70 -24.00
CA GLY A 659 44.63 -8.04 -22.92
C GLY A 659 44.06 -8.33 -21.53
N GLY A 660 44.92 -8.39 -20.51
CA GLY A 660 44.56 -8.59 -19.11
C GLY A 660 43.88 -7.37 -18.49
N GLY A 661 43.03 -7.63 -17.50
CA GLY A 661 42.16 -6.67 -16.84
C GLY A 661 42.77 -5.95 -15.64
N ARG A 662 41.97 -5.17 -14.91
CA ARG A 662 42.46 -4.34 -13.78
C ARG A 662 41.85 -4.79 -12.47
N ILE A 663 42.60 -4.89 -11.38
CA ILE A 663 42.07 -5.16 -10.03
C ILE A 663 42.56 -4.06 -9.09
N HIS A 664 41.68 -3.40 -8.34
CA HIS A 664 42.03 -2.33 -7.40
C HIS A 664 41.36 -2.55 -6.05
N PHE A 665 42.15 -2.52 -4.98
CA PHE A 665 41.66 -2.57 -3.59
C PHE A 665 41.71 -1.17 -2.96
N HIS A 666 40.57 -0.72 -2.46
CA HIS A 666 40.41 0.52 -1.73
C HIS A 666 39.95 0.18 -0.30
N TRP A 667 40.73 0.59 0.70
CA TRP A 667 40.45 0.32 2.11
C TRP A 667 39.85 1.57 2.77
N SER A 668 38.70 1.45 3.42
CA SER A 668 37.99 2.60 4.04
C SER A 668 37.51 2.28 5.46
N ASN A 669 37.36 3.30 6.32
CA ASN A 669 36.90 3.17 7.71
C ASN A 669 37.70 2.19 8.59
N ILE A 670 39.02 2.12 8.42
CA ILE A 670 39.89 1.35 9.32
C ILE A 670 40.06 2.13 10.62
N ALA A 671 39.78 1.51 11.77
CA ALA A 671 40.08 2.08 13.07
C ALA A 671 41.59 2.22 13.25
N ILE A 672 42.07 3.45 13.47
CA ILE A 672 43.48 3.73 13.74
C ILE A 672 43.65 3.68 15.26
N GLY A 673 44.28 2.61 15.75
CA GLY A 673 44.68 2.43 17.15
C GLY A 673 46.10 1.86 17.23
N ASP A 674 46.66 1.80 18.44
CA ASP A 674 48.04 1.34 18.66
C ASP A 674 48.22 -0.19 18.51
N GLU A 675 47.12 -0.95 18.39
CA GLU A 675 47.14 -2.40 18.14
C GLU A 675 47.01 -2.73 16.65
N TYR A 676 47.96 -3.53 16.14
CA TYR A 676 47.93 -4.01 14.76
C TYR A 676 46.89 -5.14 14.60
N VAL A 677 45.77 -4.84 13.92
CA VAL A 677 44.73 -5.84 13.59
C VAL A 677 44.87 -6.29 12.13
N GLN A 678 44.88 -7.61 11.90
CA GLN A 678 44.87 -8.17 10.54
C GLN A 678 43.50 -7.95 9.89
N ILE A 679 43.44 -7.07 8.89
CA ILE A 679 42.20 -6.78 8.15
C ILE A 679 42.06 -7.53 6.83
N ALA A 680 43.17 -8.09 6.32
CA ALA A 680 43.20 -8.80 5.05
C ALA A 680 44.09 -10.05 5.10
N SER A 681 43.62 -11.15 4.51
CA SER A 681 44.40 -12.39 4.32
C SER A 681 44.20 -12.88 2.89
N VAL A 682 45.28 -12.99 2.12
CA VAL A 682 45.25 -13.35 0.70
C VAL A 682 46.09 -14.61 0.48
N ASN A 683 45.46 -15.78 0.60
CA ASN A 683 46.09 -17.09 0.41
C ASN A 683 45.70 -17.76 -0.92
N GLY A 684 44.78 -17.17 -1.69
CA GLY A 684 44.33 -17.65 -3.00
C GLY A 684 44.97 -16.91 -4.20
N LEU A 685 44.51 -17.25 -5.41
CA LEU A 685 45.04 -16.72 -6.68
C LEU A 685 44.40 -15.38 -7.03
N VAL A 686 45.21 -14.34 -7.23
CA VAL A 686 44.77 -13.07 -7.83
C VAL A 686 45.42 -12.94 -9.21
N ALA A 687 44.63 -12.99 -10.28
CA ALA A 687 45.12 -13.06 -11.66
C ALA A 687 44.60 -11.89 -12.52
N SER A 688 45.50 -11.28 -13.29
CA SER A 688 45.16 -10.24 -14.27
C SER A 688 45.94 -10.43 -15.57
N SER A 689 46.22 -11.67 -15.98
CA SER A 689 47.11 -11.96 -17.11
C SER A 689 46.43 -11.73 -18.45
N GLY A 690 47.21 -11.46 -19.51
CA GLY A 690 46.69 -11.50 -20.88
C GLY A 690 46.39 -12.93 -21.33
N GLY A 691 45.51 -13.06 -22.32
CA GLY A 691 45.14 -14.33 -22.93
C GLY A 691 46.19 -14.83 -23.91
N SER A 692 46.15 -16.14 -24.21
CA SER A 692 47.04 -16.78 -25.18
C SER A 692 46.57 -16.54 -26.61
N GLY A 693 47.48 -16.23 -27.52
CA GLY A 693 47.24 -16.31 -28.96
C GLY A 693 47.49 -17.73 -29.50
N ASN A 694 47.01 -18.01 -30.71
CA ASN A 694 47.24 -19.28 -31.46
C ASN A 694 47.70 -18.98 -32.90
N ASP A 695 48.46 -19.89 -33.52
CA ASP A 695 48.97 -19.83 -34.91
C ASP A 695 49.50 -18.43 -35.34
N ASP A 696 50.66 -18.03 -34.80
CA ASP A 696 51.28 -16.70 -34.95
C ASP A 696 50.55 -15.50 -34.28
N GLY A 697 49.44 -15.75 -33.58
CA GLY A 697 48.76 -14.73 -32.77
C GLY A 697 49.58 -14.29 -31.55
N HIS A 698 49.75 -12.98 -31.34
CA HIS A 698 50.43 -12.45 -30.16
C HIS A 698 49.64 -12.69 -28.86
N PHE A 699 50.37 -12.90 -27.76
CA PHE A 699 49.80 -12.92 -26.42
C PHE A 699 49.25 -11.55 -26.04
N GLY A 700 48.13 -11.52 -25.32
CA GLY A 700 47.61 -10.29 -24.75
C GLY A 700 48.54 -9.74 -23.68
N GLU A 701 48.56 -8.42 -23.50
CA GLU A 701 49.33 -7.77 -22.46
C GLU A 701 48.81 -8.11 -21.05
N THR A 702 49.67 -8.03 -20.02
CA THR A 702 49.26 -8.29 -18.64
C THR A 702 48.55 -7.07 -18.07
N GLY A 703 47.44 -7.29 -17.36
CA GLY A 703 46.67 -6.28 -16.66
C GLY A 703 47.27 -5.85 -15.31
N THR A 704 46.60 -4.92 -14.61
CA THR A 704 47.18 -4.24 -13.42
C THR A 704 46.45 -4.59 -12.12
N VAL A 705 47.19 -4.83 -11.02
CA VAL A 705 46.66 -5.00 -9.66
C VAL A 705 47.18 -3.89 -8.74
N THR A 706 46.30 -3.10 -8.13
CA THR A 706 46.65 -1.92 -7.31
C THR A 706 45.96 -1.94 -5.94
N GLY A 707 46.51 -1.24 -4.93
CA GLY A 707 45.93 -1.20 -3.57
C GLY A 707 46.26 -2.39 -2.64
N LYS A 708 47.09 -3.33 -3.11
CA LYS A 708 47.53 -4.54 -2.37
C LYS A 708 48.50 -4.26 -1.21
N ASN A 709 49.29 -3.18 -1.28
CA ASN A 709 50.45 -2.94 -0.38
C ASN A 709 50.20 -1.93 0.77
N ALA A 710 48.95 -1.61 1.12
CA ALA A 710 48.67 -0.53 2.08
C ALA A 710 48.79 -0.91 3.58
N LEU A 711 49.12 -2.15 3.95
CA LEU A 711 49.36 -2.53 5.35
C LEU A 711 50.62 -3.37 5.53
N ARG A 712 51.60 -2.84 6.28
CA ARG A 712 52.68 -3.64 6.88
C ARG A 712 52.19 -4.18 8.21
N VAL A 713 51.77 -5.44 8.24
CA VAL A 713 51.58 -6.22 9.48
C VAL A 713 52.78 -7.14 9.65
N LYS A 714 53.35 -7.15 10.85
CA LYS A 714 54.57 -7.88 11.22
C LYS A 714 54.29 -9.39 11.17
N ILE A 715 55.07 -10.13 10.39
CA ILE A 715 55.10 -11.59 10.41
C ILE A 715 55.91 -12.01 11.65
N GLY A 716 55.24 -12.59 12.62
CA GLY A 716 55.86 -13.34 13.71
C GLY A 716 55.52 -14.81 13.52
N GLU A 717 56.52 -15.61 13.18
CA GLU A 717 56.47 -17.06 13.32
C GLU A 717 56.26 -17.41 14.80
N SER A 718 55.27 -18.26 15.06
CA SER A 718 55.45 -19.43 15.92
C SER A 718 54.17 -20.27 15.92
N ASP A 719 54.37 -21.56 15.65
CA ASP A 719 53.42 -22.66 15.79
C ASP A 719 52.54 -22.55 17.04
N ILE A 720 51.28 -23.01 16.95
CA ILE A 720 50.72 -24.09 17.79
C ILE A 720 49.28 -24.40 17.33
N THR A 721 49.13 -25.68 16.98
CA THR A 721 47.96 -26.51 16.66
C THR A 721 46.61 -26.22 17.31
N TYR A 722 45.57 -26.33 16.47
CA TYR A 722 44.18 -26.62 16.83
C TYR A 722 44.03 -27.87 17.72
N ARG A 723 43.09 -27.82 18.66
CA ARG A 723 42.33 -29.01 19.07
C ARG A 723 40.86 -28.67 19.30
N SER A 724 40.02 -29.29 18.48
CA SER A 724 38.59 -29.47 18.69
C SER A 724 38.35 -30.47 19.81
N THR A 725 37.36 -30.23 20.67
CA THR A 725 36.56 -31.29 21.31
C THR A 725 35.15 -30.78 21.61
N ASN A 726 34.16 -31.53 21.11
CA ASN A 726 32.73 -31.47 21.41
C ASN A 726 32.43 -31.73 22.90
N ALA A 727 31.30 -31.22 23.39
CA ALA A 727 30.43 -31.95 24.31
C ALA A 727 28.98 -31.41 24.25
N ILE A 728 28.06 -32.33 23.95
CA ILE A 728 26.60 -32.21 24.06
C ILE A 728 26.21 -32.60 25.51
N HIS A 729 25.33 -31.85 26.17
CA HIS A 729 24.21 -32.43 26.92
C HIS A 729 23.12 -31.40 27.28
N ASN A 730 21.88 -31.84 27.06
CA ASN A 730 20.57 -31.25 27.34
C ASN A 730 20.31 -30.97 28.84
N ASP A 731 19.49 -29.94 29.13
CA ASP A 731 18.14 -30.12 29.70
C ASP A 731 17.40 -28.78 29.90
N GLY A 732 16.07 -28.81 29.71
CA GLY A 732 15.13 -28.04 30.56
C GLY A 732 14.55 -26.72 30.03
N CYS A 733 13.25 -26.75 29.77
CA CYS A 733 12.38 -25.70 29.23
C CYS A 733 12.15 -24.44 30.12
N ALA A 734 11.73 -23.35 29.46
CA ALA A 734 10.96 -22.18 29.91
C ALA A 734 11.70 -20.90 30.40
N SER A 735 11.92 -19.96 29.47
CA SER A 735 11.31 -18.61 29.50
C SER A 735 11.65 -17.84 28.21
N PHE A 736 10.62 -17.45 27.45
CA PHE A 736 10.75 -16.52 26.32
C PHE A 736 11.27 -15.15 26.79
N PRO A 737 12.07 -14.46 25.96
CA PRO A 737 11.92 -13.03 25.82
C PRO A 737 11.54 -12.67 24.38
N PHE A 738 10.51 -11.84 24.27
CA PHE A 738 10.09 -11.13 23.06
C PHE A 738 11.31 -10.52 22.33
N LEU A 739 11.54 -10.93 21.08
CA LEU A 739 12.26 -10.08 20.13
C LEU A 739 11.24 -9.18 19.45
N LEU A 740 11.12 -7.96 19.97
CA LEU A 740 10.57 -6.83 19.23
C LEU A 740 11.24 -6.76 17.85
N SER A 741 10.39 -6.66 16.84
CA SER A 741 10.63 -6.01 15.55
C SER A 741 11.85 -5.08 15.56
N LEU A 742 12.94 -5.52 14.91
CA LEU A 742 14.09 -4.69 14.55
C LEU A 742 13.79 -3.79 13.32
N ALA A 743 12.58 -3.22 13.27
CA ALA A 743 12.26 -2.13 12.34
C ALA A 743 12.77 -0.76 12.85
N GLU A 744 13.36 -0.68 14.04
CA GLU A 744 14.00 0.53 14.55
C GLU A 744 15.35 0.20 15.18
N VAL A 745 16.36 0.01 14.35
CA VAL A 745 17.71 0.44 14.75
C VAL A 745 17.75 1.96 14.55
N PRO A 746 17.93 2.79 15.60
CA PRO A 746 18.09 4.23 15.45
C PRO A 746 19.34 4.49 14.60
N GLY A 747 19.12 4.96 13.37
CA GLY A 747 20.21 5.19 12.42
C GLY A 747 21.25 6.16 12.96
N ALA A 748 22.52 5.78 12.87
CA ALA A 748 23.67 6.63 13.17
C ALA A 748 23.69 7.95 12.35
N SER A 749 22.95 8.04 11.22
CA SER A 749 22.77 9.28 10.46
C SER A 749 21.86 10.33 11.12
N ARG A 750 20.98 9.91 12.05
CA ARG A 750 20.03 10.81 12.75
C ARG A 750 20.72 11.62 13.86
N ALA A 751 21.83 11.11 14.39
CA ALA A 751 22.65 11.81 15.38
C ALA A 751 23.47 12.95 14.76
N GLU A 752 23.97 12.78 13.53
CA GLU A 752 24.74 13.85 12.85
C GLU A 752 23.86 15.03 12.40
N GLU A 753 22.64 14.79 11.91
CA GLU A 753 21.71 15.87 11.50
C GLU A 753 21.24 16.72 12.70
N THR A 754 21.05 16.10 13.87
CA THR A 754 20.66 16.81 15.11
C THR A 754 21.81 17.62 15.68
N GLN A 755 23.04 17.13 15.57
CA GLN A 755 24.26 17.85 15.97
C GLN A 755 24.59 19.03 15.04
N SER A 756 24.31 18.90 13.74
CA SER A 756 24.60 19.92 12.72
C SER A 756 23.49 20.95 12.51
N HIS A 757 22.26 20.70 12.94
CA HIS A 757 21.18 21.70 12.89
C HIS A 757 21.56 22.94 13.71
N ALA A 758 21.38 24.14 13.15
CA ALA A 758 21.72 25.41 13.78
C ALA A 758 20.47 26.15 14.29
N HIS A 759 19.51 26.40 13.39
CA HIS A 759 18.31 27.19 13.70
C HIS A 759 17.17 26.87 12.71
N ARG A 760 15.92 27.01 13.19
CA ARG A 760 14.70 26.87 12.37
C ARG A 760 14.02 28.23 12.26
N MET A 761 13.89 28.72 11.02
CA MET A 761 13.21 29.98 10.72
C MET A 761 11.84 29.71 10.10
N TYR A 762 10.78 30.26 10.68
CA TYR A 762 9.42 30.06 10.20
C TYR A 762 9.00 31.12 9.17
N PHE A 763 8.24 30.72 8.16
CA PHE A 763 7.56 31.65 7.26
C PHE A 763 6.41 32.35 7.99
N MET A 764 6.29 33.65 7.75
CA MET A 764 5.22 34.50 8.27
C MET A 764 4.00 34.46 7.35
N GLY A 765 2.82 34.68 7.94
CA GLY A 765 1.55 34.75 7.23
C GLY A 765 0.76 33.42 7.23
N PRO A 766 -0.58 33.48 7.07
CA PRO A 766 -1.48 32.32 7.13
C PRO A 766 -1.57 31.51 5.82
N ASN A 767 -0.67 31.73 4.86
CA ASN A 767 -0.68 31.09 3.54
C ASN A 767 -2.01 31.21 2.80
N THR A 768 -2.54 32.44 2.70
CA THR A 768 -3.78 32.72 1.96
C THR A 768 -3.45 33.44 0.66
N PHE A 769 -4.35 33.40 -0.33
CA PHE A 769 -4.13 34.12 -1.59
C PHE A 769 -3.93 35.64 -1.41
N ARG A 770 -4.46 36.22 -0.32
CA ARG A 770 -4.26 37.63 0.04
C ARG A 770 -2.95 37.88 0.81
N GLU A 771 -2.47 36.87 1.51
CA GLU A 771 -1.31 36.97 2.38
C GLU A 771 -0.50 35.65 2.27
N PRO A 772 0.38 35.56 1.26
CA PRO A 772 1.24 34.39 1.06
C PRO A 772 2.31 34.31 2.15
N TRP A 773 2.99 33.18 2.17
CA TRP A 773 4.17 33.01 3.01
C TRP A 773 5.26 34.00 2.63
N HIS A 774 5.88 34.60 3.63
CA HIS A 774 7.05 35.46 3.44
C HIS A 774 7.98 35.36 4.63
N LEU A 775 9.27 35.59 4.41
CA LEU A 775 10.28 35.68 5.45
C LEU A 775 10.62 37.15 5.75
N PRO A 776 10.87 37.51 7.02
CA PRO A 776 11.30 38.84 7.40
C PRO A 776 12.69 39.16 6.86
N TYR A 777 12.90 40.43 6.51
CA TYR A 777 14.23 40.98 6.24
C TYR A 777 15.04 41.06 7.53
N SER A 778 16.35 40.84 7.43
CA SER A 778 17.34 40.66 8.51
C SER A 778 17.43 39.23 9.10
N PRO A 779 18.66 38.68 9.22
CA PRO A 779 18.89 37.38 9.83
C PRO A 779 18.74 37.43 11.36
N PRO A 780 18.12 36.42 12.00
CA PRO A 780 18.11 36.27 13.45
C PRO A 780 19.52 36.21 14.07
N ASP A 781 19.64 36.67 15.32
CA ASP A 781 20.91 36.67 16.09
C ASP A 781 21.58 35.27 16.16
N ALA A 782 20.78 34.20 16.04
CA ALA A 782 21.25 32.82 16.04
C ALA A 782 21.98 32.41 14.74
N ILE A 783 21.70 33.04 13.61
CA ILE A 783 22.26 32.68 12.28
C ILE A 783 23.15 33.77 11.66
N ILE A 784 23.20 34.96 12.26
CA ILE A 784 24.01 36.10 11.76
C ILE A 784 25.50 35.76 11.58
N GLY A 785 26.02 34.81 12.38
CA GLY A 785 27.39 34.31 12.26
C GLY A 785 27.64 33.36 11.08
N ILE A 786 26.60 32.73 10.54
CA ILE A 786 26.64 31.67 9.51
C ILE A 786 26.35 32.23 8.12
N VAL A 787 25.73 33.42 8.02
CA VAL A 787 25.16 33.95 6.79
C VAL A 787 25.77 35.31 6.42
N TYR A 788 25.90 35.61 5.13
CA TYR A 788 26.19 36.96 4.62
C TYR A 788 24.90 37.77 4.54
N GLU A 789 24.82 38.88 5.28
CA GLU A 789 23.59 39.68 5.43
C GLU A 789 23.02 40.17 4.09
N ASP A 790 23.86 40.70 3.20
CA ASP A 790 23.41 41.20 1.89
C ASP A 790 22.89 40.08 0.97
N ALA A 791 23.58 38.94 0.94
CA ALA A 791 23.18 37.79 0.13
C ALA A 791 21.94 37.09 0.73
N PHE A 792 21.76 37.16 2.05
CA PHE A 792 20.55 36.70 2.72
C PHE A 792 19.34 37.53 2.31
N ASN A 793 19.45 38.85 2.32
CA ASN A 793 18.32 39.72 1.93
C ASN A 793 17.90 39.49 0.46
N ARG A 794 18.85 39.26 -0.46
CA ARG A 794 18.53 38.86 -1.85
C ARG A 794 17.84 37.51 -1.93
N PHE A 795 18.28 36.53 -1.13
CA PHE A 795 17.61 35.24 -1.02
C PHE A 795 16.17 35.41 -0.50
N ILE A 796 15.95 36.30 0.47
CA ILE A 796 14.61 36.63 0.98
C ILE A 796 13.73 37.23 -0.13
N ASP A 797 14.26 38.13 -0.96
CA ASP A 797 13.52 38.69 -2.10
C ASP A 797 13.06 37.59 -3.07
N GLU A 798 13.99 36.72 -3.49
CA GLU A 798 13.68 35.65 -4.45
C GLU A 798 12.72 34.60 -3.87
N ILE A 799 12.92 34.15 -2.63
CA ILE A 799 12.06 33.13 -2.02
C ILE A 799 10.66 33.68 -1.69
N ASN A 800 10.54 34.96 -1.33
CA ASN A 800 9.25 35.61 -1.12
C ASN A 800 8.47 35.76 -2.45
N LEU A 801 9.17 36.01 -3.57
CA LEU A 801 8.56 35.99 -4.91
C LEU A 801 8.07 34.59 -5.29
N VAL A 802 8.86 33.55 -5.03
CA VAL A 802 8.45 32.15 -5.28
C VAL A 802 7.23 31.77 -4.43
N ALA A 803 7.18 32.25 -3.18
CA ALA A 803 6.10 32.01 -2.23
C ALA A 803 4.79 32.76 -2.58
N ALA A 804 4.85 33.85 -3.36
CA ALA A 804 3.68 34.65 -3.74
C ALA A 804 2.70 33.90 -4.65
N TYR A 805 1.40 34.16 -4.51
CA TYR A 805 0.36 33.61 -5.38
C TYR A 805 0.06 34.53 -6.56
N GLU A 806 -0.29 33.93 -7.70
CA GLU A 806 -0.77 34.70 -8.85
C GLU A 806 -2.22 35.16 -8.61
N TRP A 807 -2.58 36.34 -9.14
CA TRP A 807 -3.85 36.99 -8.86
C TRP A 807 -5.08 36.14 -9.28
N TRP A 808 -4.99 35.43 -10.40
CA TRP A 808 -6.09 34.60 -10.92
C TRP A 808 -6.41 33.40 -10.02
N GLU A 809 -5.44 32.89 -9.27
CA GLU A 809 -5.64 31.77 -8.34
C GLU A 809 -6.61 32.14 -7.22
N GLY A 810 -6.47 33.38 -6.73
CA GLY A 810 -7.36 33.96 -5.73
C GLY A 810 -8.76 34.22 -6.27
N SER A 811 -8.86 34.65 -7.53
CA SER A 811 -10.15 34.88 -8.21
C SER A 811 -10.96 33.58 -8.35
N ILE A 812 -10.33 32.47 -8.79
CA ILE A 812 -10.98 31.15 -8.88
C ILE A 812 -11.46 30.70 -7.49
N HIS A 813 -10.61 30.83 -6.48
CA HIS A 813 -11.00 30.51 -5.10
C HIS A 813 -12.19 31.35 -4.62
N SER A 814 -12.21 32.65 -4.93
CA SER A 814 -13.32 33.54 -4.56
C SER A 814 -14.63 33.10 -5.21
N ILE A 815 -14.61 32.75 -6.51
CA ILE A 815 -15.78 32.26 -7.24
C ILE A 815 -16.28 30.92 -6.64
N LEU A 816 -15.37 29.96 -6.46
CA LEU A 816 -15.71 28.66 -5.87
C LEU A 816 -16.19 28.78 -4.43
N SER A 817 -15.69 29.73 -3.65
CA SER A 817 -16.09 29.90 -2.24
C SER A 817 -17.56 30.27 -2.09
N VAL A 818 -18.14 30.92 -3.10
CA VAL A 818 -19.56 31.29 -3.16
C VAL A 818 -20.40 30.14 -3.75
N LEU A 819 -19.93 29.49 -4.81
CA LEU A 819 -20.70 28.47 -5.54
C LEU A 819 -20.62 27.06 -4.91
N ALA A 820 -19.46 26.67 -4.41
CA ALA A 820 -19.18 25.33 -3.88
C ALA A 820 -18.00 25.37 -2.89
N TYR A 821 -18.29 25.76 -1.65
CA TYR A 821 -17.26 25.94 -0.60
C TYR A 821 -16.31 24.74 -0.42
N PRO A 822 -16.77 23.46 -0.42
CA PRO A 822 -15.86 22.32 -0.28
C PRO A 822 -14.88 22.18 -1.47
N CYS A 823 -15.33 22.51 -2.68
CA CYS A 823 -14.47 22.55 -3.87
C CYS A 823 -13.45 23.70 -3.78
N ALA A 824 -13.86 24.85 -3.23
CA ALA A 824 -12.96 25.98 -2.97
C ALA A 824 -11.83 25.61 -1.99
N TRP A 825 -12.17 24.91 -0.90
CA TRP A 825 -11.18 24.42 0.06
C TRP A 825 -10.20 23.44 -0.59
N SER A 826 -10.70 22.50 -1.41
CA SER A 826 -9.88 21.53 -2.13
C SER A 826 -8.93 22.21 -3.13
N TRP A 827 -9.43 23.22 -3.86
CA TRP A 827 -8.62 24.07 -4.75
C TRP A 827 -7.51 24.79 -4.00
N LYS A 828 -7.84 25.43 -2.86
CA LYS A 828 -6.85 26.12 -2.01
C LYS A 828 -5.76 25.17 -1.54
N GLN A 829 -6.12 23.96 -1.08
CA GLN A 829 -5.15 22.99 -0.59
C GLN A 829 -4.25 22.43 -1.70
N TRP A 830 -4.79 22.23 -2.90
CA TRP A 830 -4.01 21.82 -4.06
C TRP A 830 -2.98 22.88 -4.47
N ARG A 831 -3.36 24.18 -4.50
CA ARG A 831 -2.41 25.27 -4.78
C ARG A 831 -1.31 25.38 -3.73
N ARG A 832 -1.65 25.23 -2.44
CA ARG A 832 -0.66 25.20 -1.34
C ARG A 832 0.36 24.07 -1.49
N ARG A 833 -0.08 22.86 -1.87
CA ARG A 833 0.83 21.73 -2.17
C ARG A 833 1.79 22.04 -3.30
N LYS A 834 1.29 22.60 -4.40
CA LYS A 834 2.13 22.99 -5.53
C LYS A 834 3.17 24.03 -5.12
N LYS A 835 2.78 24.98 -4.25
CA LYS A 835 3.64 26.06 -3.76
C LYS A 835 4.78 25.56 -2.87
N ILE A 836 4.52 24.67 -1.91
CA ILE A 836 5.59 24.10 -1.08
C ILE A 836 6.56 23.26 -1.90
N HIS A 837 6.08 22.51 -2.89
CA HIS A 837 6.96 21.76 -3.79
C HIS A 837 7.88 22.68 -4.59
N ARG A 838 7.37 23.83 -5.08
CA ARG A 838 8.20 24.84 -5.73
C ARG A 838 9.23 25.47 -4.79
N LEU A 839 8.87 25.76 -3.55
CA LEU A 839 9.82 26.28 -2.55
C LEU A 839 10.92 25.25 -2.23
N GLN A 840 10.57 23.98 -2.10
CA GLN A 840 11.54 22.90 -1.88
C GLN A 840 12.46 22.70 -3.09
N GLU A 841 11.91 22.79 -4.31
CA GLU A 841 12.67 22.71 -5.55
C GLU A 841 13.62 23.90 -5.68
N TYR A 842 13.15 25.13 -5.46
CA TYR A 842 13.97 26.34 -5.51
C TYR A 842 15.18 26.23 -4.57
N VAL A 843 14.97 25.90 -3.28
CA VAL A 843 16.07 25.80 -2.30
C VAL A 843 16.98 24.60 -2.55
N LYS A 844 16.48 23.47 -3.08
CA LYS A 844 17.29 22.28 -3.34
C LYS A 844 18.09 22.38 -4.65
N SER A 845 17.58 23.11 -5.65
CA SER A 845 18.03 22.95 -7.02
C SER A 845 18.29 24.21 -7.83
N GLU A 846 17.64 25.33 -7.51
CA GLU A 846 17.77 26.58 -8.28
C GLU A 846 18.61 27.64 -7.55
N TYR A 847 18.62 27.62 -6.22
CA TYR A 847 19.38 28.57 -5.41
C TYR A 847 20.77 28.01 -5.02
N ASP A 848 21.82 28.77 -5.30
CA ASP A 848 23.23 28.36 -5.10
C ASP A 848 23.72 28.40 -3.63
N HIS A 849 22.81 28.55 -2.66
CA HIS A 849 23.11 28.73 -1.23
C HIS A 849 24.12 29.85 -0.93
N SER A 850 24.22 30.85 -1.81
CA SER A 850 25.23 31.92 -1.76
C SER A 850 25.19 32.75 -0.47
N CYS A 851 24.06 32.76 0.24
CA CYS A 851 23.91 33.39 1.54
C CYS A 851 24.74 32.71 2.65
N LEU A 852 25.12 31.44 2.54
CA LEU A 852 25.89 30.73 3.57
C LEU A 852 27.39 31.05 3.50
N ARG A 853 28.03 31.25 4.66
CA ARG A 853 29.47 31.50 4.76
C ARG A 853 30.31 30.24 4.55
N SER A 854 29.84 29.07 5.00
CA SER A 854 30.56 27.80 4.81
C SER A 854 30.68 27.45 3.32
N CYS A 855 31.90 27.20 2.86
CA CYS A 855 32.18 26.72 1.51
C CYS A 855 31.66 25.30 1.30
N ARG A 856 31.78 24.43 2.31
CA ARG A 856 31.29 23.04 2.26
C ARG A 856 29.76 22.95 2.17
N SER A 857 29.02 23.76 2.95
CA SER A 857 27.55 23.77 2.88
C SER A 857 27.04 24.25 1.52
N ARG A 858 27.74 25.19 0.88
CA ARG A 858 27.44 25.68 -0.48
C ARG A 858 27.71 24.62 -1.54
N ALA A 859 28.91 24.01 -1.52
CA ALA A 859 29.30 23.00 -2.51
C ALA A 859 28.42 21.75 -2.47
N LEU A 860 27.94 21.37 -1.27
CA LEU A 860 27.14 20.16 -1.08
C LEU A 860 25.62 20.37 -1.17
N TYR A 861 25.13 21.62 -1.29
CA TYR A 861 23.69 21.94 -1.23
C TYR A 861 23.00 21.35 0.01
N LYS A 862 23.70 21.36 1.16
CA LYS A 862 23.25 20.73 2.43
C LYS A 862 22.99 21.71 3.57
N GLY A 863 23.20 23.00 3.36
CA GLY A 863 23.10 23.99 4.43
C GLY A 863 21.70 24.55 4.71
N LEU A 864 20.73 24.37 3.80
CA LEU A 864 19.35 24.82 3.96
C LEU A 864 18.37 23.70 3.60
N LYS A 865 17.28 23.55 4.37
CA LYS A 865 16.19 22.61 4.06
C LYS A 865 14.84 23.23 4.35
N VAL A 866 13.91 23.12 3.41
CA VAL A 866 12.54 23.62 3.57
C VAL A 866 11.62 22.50 4.02
N GLY A 867 10.94 22.71 5.15
CA GLY A 867 9.90 21.84 5.67
C GLY A 867 8.56 22.57 5.78
N SER A 868 7.50 21.79 5.98
CA SER A 868 6.15 22.32 6.21
C SER A 868 5.35 21.39 7.10
N THR A 869 4.38 21.96 7.80
CA THR A 869 3.39 21.19 8.54
C THR A 869 2.43 20.46 7.59
N PRO A 870 1.84 19.31 7.96
CA PRO A 870 1.00 18.50 7.07
C PRO A 870 -0.27 19.20 6.54
N ASP A 871 -0.75 20.22 7.25
CA ASP A 871 -1.87 21.08 6.83
C ASP A 871 -1.44 22.22 5.88
N LEU A 872 -0.13 22.41 5.67
CA LEU A 872 0.46 23.42 4.80
C LEU A 872 0.10 24.86 5.19
N MET A 873 -0.14 25.08 6.48
CA MET A 873 -0.36 26.42 7.04
C MET A 873 0.95 27.08 7.47
N VAL A 874 1.88 26.27 7.98
CA VAL A 874 3.20 26.74 8.43
C VAL A 874 4.27 26.06 7.60
N ALA A 875 5.18 26.86 7.08
CA ALA A 875 6.42 26.41 6.45
C ALA A 875 7.61 26.93 7.27
N TYR A 876 8.75 26.26 7.16
CA TYR A 876 9.97 26.67 7.82
C TYR A 876 11.21 26.30 7.00
N ILE A 877 12.32 26.98 7.27
CA ILE A 877 13.65 26.70 6.73
C ILE A 877 14.58 26.33 7.89
N ASP A 878 15.16 25.14 7.81
CA ASP A 878 16.18 24.66 8.72
C ASP A 878 17.57 24.98 8.17
N PHE A 879 18.42 25.59 9.01
CA PHE A 879 19.82 25.90 8.72
C PHE A 879 20.71 24.83 9.34
N PHE A 880 21.70 24.35 8.58
CA PHE A 880 22.67 23.34 9.03
C PHE A 880 24.11 23.86 8.90
N LEU A 881 24.93 23.57 9.92
CA LEU A 881 26.35 23.90 9.98
C LEU A 881 27.14 22.98 9.04
N GLY A 882 28.08 23.57 8.29
CA GLY A 882 28.89 22.84 7.31
C GLY A 882 30.09 22.09 7.89
N GLY A 883 30.42 22.35 9.16
CA GLY A 883 31.57 21.77 9.85
C GLY A 883 32.91 22.49 9.63
N ASP A 884 32.95 23.48 8.72
CA ASP A 884 34.14 24.34 8.49
C ASP A 884 34.21 25.52 9.48
N GLU A 885 33.11 25.80 10.19
CA GLU A 885 33.02 26.86 11.20
C GLU A 885 33.74 26.40 12.48
N LYS A 886 34.47 27.30 13.17
CA LYS A 886 35.20 26.96 14.41
C LYS A 886 34.25 26.26 15.38
N ARG A 887 34.51 24.97 15.69
CA ARG A 887 33.75 24.18 16.67
C ARG A 887 33.76 24.90 18.02
N LEU A 888 32.67 25.58 18.33
CA LEU A 888 32.36 25.99 19.71
C LEU A 888 31.92 24.73 20.47
N ASP A 889 32.35 24.59 21.72
CA ASP A 889 32.03 23.44 22.56
C ASP A 889 30.55 23.06 22.46
N VAL A 890 30.28 21.78 22.26
CA VAL A 890 28.94 21.21 22.00
C VAL A 890 27.93 21.64 23.08
N THR A 891 28.37 21.74 24.33
CA THR A 891 27.59 22.21 25.49
C THR A 891 27.21 23.69 25.40
N SER A 892 28.09 24.55 24.89
CA SER A 892 27.82 25.98 24.69
C SER A 892 26.88 26.26 23.51
N THR A 893 26.89 25.38 22.50
CA THR A 893 26.07 25.49 21.28
C THR A 893 24.62 25.09 21.53
N ILE A 894 24.35 24.21 22.52
CA ILE A 894 22.99 23.77 22.86
C ILE A 894 22.30 24.78 23.78
N GLN A 895 23.00 25.35 24.76
CA GLN A 895 22.42 26.37 25.66
C GLN A 895 22.05 27.67 24.93
N LYS A 896 22.79 28.05 23.88
CA LYS A 896 22.47 29.22 23.03
C LYS A 896 21.22 29.05 22.15
N ARG A 897 20.64 27.85 22.07
CA ARG A 897 19.45 27.55 21.24
C ARG A 897 18.12 27.82 21.94
N PHE A 898 18.13 27.99 23.26
CA PHE A 898 16.94 28.30 24.05
C PHE A 898 16.89 29.80 24.37
N PRO A 899 15.70 30.43 24.40
CA PRO A 899 14.36 29.83 24.24
C PRO A 899 14.03 29.44 22.79
N MET A 900 13.39 28.29 22.60
CA MET A 900 12.92 27.83 21.29
C MET A 900 11.43 28.16 21.12
N CYS A 901 11.08 28.79 20.01
CA CYS A 901 9.68 29.12 19.67
C CYS A 901 9.14 28.10 18.67
N LEU A 902 8.10 27.36 19.05
CA LEU A 902 7.45 26.37 18.19
C LEU A 902 6.04 26.82 17.84
N ILE A 903 5.82 27.09 16.56
CA ILE A 903 4.55 27.62 16.05
C ILE A 903 3.55 26.48 15.84
N PHE A 904 2.29 26.70 16.23
CA PHE A 904 1.21 25.76 15.94
C PHE A 904 0.85 25.79 14.46
N GLY A 905 0.68 24.61 13.89
CA GLY A 905 -0.06 24.44 12.64
C GLY A 905 -1.55 24.66 12.87
N GLY A 906 -2.27 24.92 11.79
CA GLY A 906 -3.70 25.18 11.79
C GLY A 906 -4.07 26.63 12.02
N ASP A 907 -5.30 26.97 11.64
CA ASP A 907 -5.94 28.27 11.87
C ASP A 907 -7.08 28.18 12.89
N GLY A 908 -7.30 27.01 13.49
CA GLY A 908 -8.41 26.78 14.42
C GLY A 908 -9.76 26.66 13.73
N SER A 909 -9.76 26.42 12.42
CA SER A 909 -10.96 26.10 11.66
C SER A 909 -11.35 24.62 11.81
N TYR A 910 -12.54 24.28 11.34
CA TYR A 910 -13.00 22.89 11.33
C TYR A 910 -12.16 21.98 10.41
N MET A 911 -11.54 22.49 9.35
CA MET A 911 -10.68 21.67 8.47
C MET A 911 -9.23 21.59 8.95
N SER A 912 -8.74 22.62 9.63
CA SER A 912 -7.37 22.72 10.13
C SER A 912 -7.37 23.19 11.60
N PRO A 913 -7.65 22.28 12.54
CA PRO A 913 -7.54 22.59 13.98
C PRO A 913 -6.12 22.99 14.34
N TYR A 914 -5.95 23.71 15.44
CA TYR A 914 -4.62 23.98 15.97
C TYR A 914 -3.94 22.69 16.43
N TYR A 915 -2.68 22.53 16.09
CA TYR A 915 -1.84 21.43 16.57
C TYR A 915 -0.37 21.82 16.55
N LEU A 916 0.40 21.24 17.47
CA LEU A 916 1.84 21.29 17.50
C LEU A 916 2.39 20.12 16.67
N HIS A 917 3.15 20.46 15.62
CA HIS A 917 3.85 19.47 14.81
C HIS A 917 5.23 19.20 15.40
N SER A 918 5.48 17.95 15.83
CA SER A 918 6.80 17.50 16.27
C SER A 918 7.45 16.66 15.19
N ASP A 919 8.41 17.24 14.48
CA ASP A 919 9.25 16.51 13.53
C ASP A 919 10.24 15.60 14.27
N THR A 920 10.77 14.59 13.58
CA THR A 920 11.83 13.72 14.10
C THR A 920 13.06 14.51 14.57
N LEU A 921 13.42 15.59 13.87
CA LEU A 921 14.48 16.52 14.27
C LEU A 921 14.16 17.16 15.63
N LEU A 922 12.95 17.70 15.79
CA LEU A 922 12.55 18.37 17.02
C LEU A 922 12.44 17.41 18.21
N SER A 923 11.85 16.23 18.00
CA SER A 923 11.75 15.19 19.02
C SER A 923 13.14 14.70 19.46
N ASN A 924 14.10 14.58 18.55
CA ASN A 924 15.47 14.20 18.89
C ASN A 924 16.24 15.34 19.59
N LEU A 925 16.01 16.60 19.19
CA LEU A 925 16.59 17.77 19.85
C LEU A 925 16.11 17.90 21.30
N LEU A 926 14.81 17.72 21.54
CA LEU A 926 14.24 17.75 22.89
C LEU A 926 14.52 16.46 23.68
N GLY A 927 14.75 15.35 22.96
CA GLY A 927 15.25 14.07 23.47
C GLY A 927 16.55 14.16 24.28
N GLN A 928 17.31 15.24 24.12
CA GLN A 928 18.52 15.51 24.90
C GLN A 928 18.24 15.99 26.33
N TYR A 929 17.03 16.49 26.62
CA TYR A 929 16.61 17.01 27.94
C TYR A 929 15.48 16.21 28.56
N VAL A 930 14.50 15.81 27.76
CA VAL A 930 13.32 15.05 28.17
C VAL A 930 13.25 13.80 27.32
N SER A 931 12.91 12.64 27.88
CA SER A 931 12.81 11.41 27.08
C SER A 931 11.84 11.59 25.92
N THR A 932 12.15 11.00 24.76
CA THR A 932 11.33 11.12 23.54
C THR A 932 9.90 10.63 23.76
N ALA A 933 9.70 9.64 24.65
CA ALA A 933 8.39 9.16 25.06
C ALA A 933 7.57 10.23 25.80
N ILE A 934 8.17 10.91 26.79
CA ILE A 934 7.50 11.96 27.56
C ILE A 934 7.14 13.15 26.65
N TRP A 935 8.06 13.56 25.77
CA TRP A 935 7.80 14.64 24.82
C TRP A 935 6.67 14.29 23.84
N ASN A 936 6.71 13.11 23.22
CA ASN A 936 5.67 12.71 22.28
C ASN A 936 4.29 12.57 22.97
N ARG A 937 4.26 12.10 24.22
CA ARG A 937 3.04 12.00 25.03
C ARG A 937 2.49 13.39 25.39
N LEU A 938 3.36 14.33 25.76
CA LEU A 938 3.00 15.74 25.99
C LEU A 938 2.38 16.36 24.71
N VAL A 939 3.03 16.17 23.56
CA VAL A 939 2.56 16.69 22.26
C VAL A 939 1.20 16.10 21.91
N ALA A 940 0.99 14.80 22.13
CA ALA A 940 -0.30 14.15 21.90
C ALA A 940 -1.41 14.72 22.82
N GLY A 941 -1.12 14.93 24.10
CA GLY A 941 -2.06 15.55 25.05
C GLY A 941 -2.37 17.01 24.72
N LEU A 942 -1.35 17.79 24.36
CA LEU A 942 -1.51 19.19 23.96
C LEU A 942 -2.34 19.30 22.68
N ASN A 943 -2.07 18.46 21.68
CA ASN A 943 -2.84 18.40 20.43
C ASN A 943 -4.30 18.01 20.66
N ALA A 944 -4.57 17.13 21.63
CA ALA A 944 -5.93 16.77 22.02
C ALA A 944 -6.70 17.99 22.58
N GLN A 945 -6.05 18.87 23.35
CA GLN A 945 -6.66 20.10 23.86
C GLN A 945 -6.76 21.19 22.77
N LEU A 946 -5.69 21.44 22.02
CA LEU A 946 -5.62 22.46 20.97
C LEU A 946 -6.67 22.24 19.87
N ARG A 947 -7.01 20.98 19.57
CA ARG A 947 -8.08 20.62 18.64
C ARG A 947 -9.41 21.31 18.95
N THR A 948 -9.73 21.54 20.23
CA THR A 948 -11.01 22.12 20.67
C THR A 948 -11.03 23.65 20.63
N VAL A 949 -9.87 24.29 20.38
CA VAL A 949 -9.72 25.74 20.31
C VAL A 949 -10.31 26.26 19.00
N ARG A 950 -11.13 27.32 19.09
CA ARG A 950 -11.78 27.94 17.91
C ARG A 950 -11.24 29.34 17.68
N GLN A 951 -10.97 29.67 16.43
CA GLN A 951 -10.51 31.00 16.03
C GLN A 951 -11.48 32.11 16.45
N GLY A 952 -12.78 31.93 16.17
CA GLY A 952 -13.80 32.95 16.46
C GLY A 952 -14.15 33.16 17.94
N ASN A 953 -13.70 32.30 18.86
CA ASN A 953 -13.92 32.43 20.30
C ASN A 953 -12.70 32.02 21.13
N ILE A 954 -11.52 32.48 20.68
CA ILE A 954 -10.24 32.04 21.24
C ILE A 954 -10.09 32.37 22.73
N ARG A 955 -10.70 33.47 23.19
CA ARG A 955 -10.66 33.94 24.59
C ARG A 955 -11.19 32.92 25.59
N SER A 956 -12.27 32.22 25.26
CA SER A 956 -12.87 31.22 26.15
C SER A 956 -12.30 29.82 25.93
N THR A 957 -11.89 29.50 24.70
CA THR A 957 -11.41 28.14 24.37
C THR A 957 -9.94 27.90 24.70
N LEU A 958 -9.12 28.94 24.83
CA LEU A 958 -7.69 28.81 25.15
C LEU A 958 -7.40 28.68 26.65
N GLY A 959 -8.32 29.14 27.51
CA GLY A 959 -8.22 29.01 28.98
C GLY A 959 -8.02 27.56 29.46
N PRO A 960 -8.82 26.58 28.98
CA PRO A 960 -8.59 25.17 29.29
C PRO A 960 -7.22 24.64 28.87
N VAL A 961 -6.63 25.15 27.78
CA VAL A 961 -5.30 24.74 27.31
C VAL A 961 -4.22 25.26 28.25
N VAL A 962 -4.31 26.54 28.65
CA VAL A 962 -3.37 27.15 29.61
C VAL A 962 -3.44 26.45 30.96
N SER A 963 -4.64 26.17 31.45
CA SER A 963 -4.86 25.40 32.69
C SER A 963 -4.30 23.98 32.58
N TRP A 964 -4.46 23.31 31.45
CA TRP A 964 -3.90 21.96 31.21
C TRP A 964 -2.37 21.97 31.16
N ILE A 965 -1.74 22.95 30.50
CA ILE A 965 -0.27 23.09 30.46
C ILE A 965 0.28 23.25 31.89
N ASN A 966 -0.36 24.08 32.72
CA ASN A 966 0.08 24.32 34.09
C ASN A 966 -0.17 23.15 35.05
N SER A 967 -1.23 22.36 34.84
CA SER A 967 -1.61 21.25 35.73
C SER A 967 -1.04 19.89 35.33
N HIS A 968 -0.94 19.59 34.03
CA HIS A 968 -0.54 18.28 33.52
C HIS A 968 0.87 18.28 32.89
N GLY A 969 1.23 19.35 32.16
CA GLY A 969 2.47 19.43 31.39
C GLY A 969 3.68 19.87 32.21
N ASN A 970 3.66 21.12 32.68
CA ASN A 970 4.80 21.75 33.38
C ASN A 970 5.26 20.98 34.64
N PRO A 971 4.39 20.40 35.49
CA PRO A 971 4.84 19.65 36.67
C PRO A 971 5.71 18.43 36.37
N GLN A 972 5.61 17.82 35.18
CA GLN A 972 6.49 16.72 34.77
C GLN A 972 7.76 17.21 34.05
N LEU A 973 7.66 18.31 33.29
CA LEU A 973 8.78 18.89 32.55
C LEU A 973 9.77 19.62 33.47
N GLU A 974 9.28 20.25 34.55
CA GLU A 974 10.11 20.95 35.54
C GLU A 974 11.03 19.97 36.29
N ARG A 975 10.63 18.70 36.45
CA ARG A 975 11.50 17.63 36.98
C ARG A 975 12.75 17.39 36.12
N HIS A 976 12.70 17.79 34.85
CA HIS A 976 13.78 17.68 33.87
C HIS A 976 14.40 19.04 33.51
N GLY A 977 14.06 20.12 34.23
CA GLY A 977 14.61 21.47 34.02
C GLY A 977 14.08 22.21 32.78
N VAL A 978 12.99 21.73 32.18
CA VAL A 978 12.34 22.33 31.00
C VAL A 978 10.99 22.91 31.39
N ARG A 979 10.67 24.11 30.90
CA ARG A 979 9.36 24.75 31.10
C ARG A 979 8.76 25.17 29.77
N VAL A 980 7.44 24.99 29.63
CA VAL A 980 6.70 25.31 28.41
C VAL A 980 5.63 26.34 28.73
N GLU A 981 5.65 27.45 28.00
CA GLU A 981 4.64 28.49 28.11
C GLU A 981 3.99 28.76 26.75
N LEU A 982 2.70 29.10 26.78
CA LEU A 982 1.96 29.45 25.59
C LEU A 982 2.30 30.88 25.17
N GLY A 983 2.57 31.11 23.88
CA GLY A 983 2.90 32.42 23.34
C GLY A 983 2.11 32.76 22.08
N TRP A 984 2.04 34.05 21.79
CA TRP A 984 1.68 34.57 20.47
C TRP A 984 2.90 35.21 19.81
N PHE A 985 3.02 35.00 18.51
CA PHE A 985 4.12 35.46 17.67
C PHE A 985 3.57 36.35 16.54
N GLN A 986 4.37 37.37 16.22
CA GLN A 986 4.19 38.60 15.42
C GLN A 986 2.93 38.78 14.53
N VAL A 987 2.52 40.06 14.46
CA VAL A 987 1.35 40.59 13.76
C VAL A 987 1.71 41.04 12.35
N THR A 988 1.16 40.40 11.30
CA THR A 988 1.17 40.97 9.95
C THR A 988 0.23 42.17 9.84
N ALA A 989 0.36 42.98 8.78
CA ALA A 989 -0.51 44.16 8.55
C ALA A 989 -2.03 43.85 8.60
N SER A 990 -2.42 42.58 8.49
CA SER A 990 -3.79 42.06 8.56
C SER A 990 -4.34 41.82 9.99
N CYS A 991 -3.53 42.01 11.04
CA CYS A 991 -3.84 41.68 12.45
C CYS A 991 -3.99 40.17 12.74
N TYR A 992 -3.28 39.31 12.00
CA TYR A 992 -3.20 37.87 12.30
C TYR A 992 -2.14 37.58 13.36
N TYR A 993 -2.48 36.75 14.35
CA TYR A 993 -1.54 36.30 15.40
C TYR A 993 -1.25 34.82 15.20
N GLN A 994 0.02 34.43 15.18
CA GLN A 994 0.42 33.02 15.18
C GLN A 994 0.56 32.54 16.63
N LEU A 995 -0.16 31.48 16.99
CA LEU A 995 -0.02 30.86 18.31
C LEU A 995 1.09 29.81 18.29
N GLY A 996 1.72 29.60 19.44
CA GLY A 996 2.70 28.54 19.62
C GLY A 996 3.14 28.40 21.06
N ILE A 997 4.18 27.59 21.29
CA ILE A 997 4.80 27.44 22.61
C ILE A 997 6.23 27.99 22.60
N VAL A 998 6.63 28.53 23.74
CA VAL A 998 8.01 28.86 24.07
C VAL A 998 8.53 27.77 25.00
N VAL A 999 9.58 27.09 24.58
CA VAL A 999 10.29 26.09 25.38
C VAL A 999 11.56 26.74 25.92
N ALA A 1000 11.74 26.75 27.23
CA ALA A 1000 12.92 27.28 27.89
C ALA A 1000 13.54 26.26 28.84
N VAL A 1001 14.87 26.31 28.95
CA VAL A 1001 15.69 25.45 29.81
C VAL A 1001 16.41 26.37 30.81
N ASN A 1002 16.21 26.13 32.12
CA ASN A 1002 16.65 26.94 33.28
C ASN A 1002 15.79 28.15 33.69
N GLU A 1003 15.68 28.35 35.02
CA GLU A 1003 14.86 29.41 35.66
C GLU A 1003 15.32 30.86 35.43
N HIS A 1004 16.57 31.09 34.98
CA HIS A 1004 17.12 32.44 34.82
C HIS A 1004 16.38 33.29 33.77
N PHE A 1005 15.80 32.67 32.75
CA PHE A 1005 15.01 33.36 31.71
C PHE A 1005 13.73 33.97 32.29
N TYR A 1006 13.05 33.28 33.22
CA TYR A 1006 11.78 33.74 33.78
C TYR A 1006 11.97 34.78 34.89
N LYS A 1007 13.08 34.73 35.65
CA LYS A 1007 13.41 35.76 36.66
C LYS A 1007 13.62 37.13 36.03
N SER A 1008 14.24 37.23 34.84
CA SER A 1008 14.41 38.54 34.16
C SER A 1008 13.09 39.07 33.54
N LEU A 1009 12.17 38.18 33.16
CA LEU A 1009 10.89 38.55 32.53
C LEU A 1009 9.82 39.00 33.55
N HIS A 1010 9.78 38.35 34.74
CA HIS A 1010 8.85 38.68 35.83
C HIS A 1010 9.27 39.92 36.63
N GLN A 1011 10.56 40.25 36.71
CA GLN A 1011 11.05 41.42 37.46
C GLN A 1011 10.63 42.76 36.82
N HIS A 1012 10.17 42.75 35.57
CA HIS A 1012 9.64 43.92 34.86
C HIS A 1012 8.12 44.12 34.98
N ASP A 1013 7.34 43.16 35.50
CA ASP A 1013 5.88 43.31 35.64
C ASP A 1013 5.48 44.13 36.88
N HIS A 1014 6.36 44.24 37.90
CA HIS A 1014 6.11 45.06 39.09
C HIS A 1014 6.20 46.59 38.87
N VAL A 1015 6.68 47.05 37.70
CA VAL A 1015 6.79 48.49 37.39
C VAL A 1015 5.48 49.04 36.80
N SER A 1016 4.57 48.19 36.33
CA SER A 1016 3.32 48.61 35.66
C SER A 1016 2.20 49.06 36.61
N GLU A 1017 2.25 48.71 37.90
CA GLU A 1017 1.22 49.11 38.88
C GLU A 1017 1.31 50.60 39.28
N PHE A 1018 2.41 51.29 38.98
CA PHE A 1018 2.58 52.72 39.34
C PHE A 1018 1.89 53.71 38.38
N ILE A 1019 1.43 53.26 37.19
CA ILE A 1019 0.85 54.14 36.17
C ILE A 1019 -0.70 54.17 36.23
N ASP A 1020 -1.33 53.23 36.94
CA ASP A 1020 -2.79 53.07 36.95
C ASP A 1020 -3.55 54.02 37.91
N ARG A 1021 -2.83 54.94 38.57
CA ARG A 1021 -3.44 55.96 39.47
C ARG A 1021 -3.76 57.31 38.82
N SER A 1022 -3.38 57.54 37.56
CA SER A 1022 -3.50 58.88 36.93
C SER A 1022 -4.60 59.04 35.87
N ARG A 1023 -5.44 58.03 35.61
CA ARG A 1023 -6.52 58.11 34.60
C ARG A 1023 -7.91 57.78 35.15
N LYS A 1024 -8.27 58.39 36.28
CA LYS A 1024 -9.67 58.69 36.59
C LYS A 1024 -9.90 60.16 36.33
N ASN A 1025 -10.42 60.50 35.15
CA ASN A 1025 -11.38 61.60 34.91
C ASN A 1025 -11.62 61.77 33.40
N ILE A 1026 -12.88 62.08 33.08
CA ILE A 1026 -13.46 62.50 31.80
C ILE A 1026 -14.18 61.39 31.02
N SER A 1027 -15.50 61.43 31.18
CA SER A 1027 -16.52 60.77 30.39
C SER A 1027 -16.96 61.62 29.17
N SER A 1028 -17.40 60.91 28.13
CA SER A 1028 -18.42 61.28 27.11
C SER A 1028 -18.04 62.20 25.93
N LYS A 1029 -18.09 61.66 24.69
CA LYS A 1029 -19.10 61.98 23.64
C LYS A 1029 -18.71 61.45 22.24
N LYS A 1030 -19.74 60.88 21.57
CA LYS A 1030 -20.02 60.74 20.12
C LYS A 1030 -19.03 60.00 19.19
N LEU A 1031 -19.60 59.01 18.50
CA LEU A 1031 -19.04 58.13 17.48
C LEU A 1031 -19.39 58.66 16.07
N ASN A 1032 -18.38 58.89 15.24
CA ASN A 1032 -18.36 58.88 13.76
C ASN A 1032 -16.87 58.74 13.39
N GLN A 1033 -16.41 57.53 13.07
CA GLN A 1033 -16.25 56.97 11.73
C GLN A 1033 -15.08 57.61 10.95
N ASP A 1034 -14.13 56.73 10.61
CA ASP A 1034 -12.89 56.90 9.84
C ASP A 1034 -11.66 57.51 10.54
N GLN A 1035 -10.93 56.63 11.24
CA GLN A 1035 -9.48 56.77 11.44
C GLN A 1035 -8.81 55.38 11.58
N PRO A 1036 -7.61 55.14 11.02
CA PRO A 1036 -6.94 53.83 11.09
C PRO A 1036 -6.51 53.54 12.53
N CYS A 1037 -6.86 52.34 13.02
CA CYS A 1037 -6.64 51.88 14.40
C CYS A 1037 -5.20 52.05 14.86
N THR A 1038 -4.95 53.10 15.64
CA THR A 1038 -3.76 53.29 16.47
C THR A 1038 -4.19 53.43 17.93
N SER A 1039 -4.29 52.31 18.65
CA SER A 1039 -4.20 52.30 20.11
C SER A 1039 -3.76 50.92 20.61
N TYR A 1040 -2.63 50.92 21.30
CA TYR A 1040 -1.87 49.79 21.86
C TYR A 1040 -2.37 49.41 23.26
N ALA A 1041 -2.39 48.11 23.62
CA ALA A 1041 -2.32 47.66 25.03
C ALA A 1041 -1.91 46.17 25.23
N VAL A 1042 -1.09 45.58 24.35
CA VAL A 1042 -0.31 44.39 24.73
C VAL A 1042 1.15 44.80 24.66
N SER A 1043 1.80 44.86 25.82
CA SER A 1043 3.21 45.20 26.00
C SER A 1043 4.06 44.47 24.94
N ARG A 1044 4.60 45.22 23.97
CA ARG A 1044 5.62 44.71 23.03
C ARG A 1044 6.87 44.35 23.84
N LYS A 1045 7.00 43.10 24.26
CA LYS A 1045 8.27 42.58 24.80
C LYS A 1045 9.00 41.91 23.64
N ARG A 1046 10.18 42.42 23.30
CA ARG A 1046 11.05 41.76 22.32
C ARG A 1046 11.58 40.49 22.99
N LEU A 1047 11.11 39.31 22.59
CA LEU A 1047 11.82 38.09 22.97
C LEU A 1047 13.17 38.11 22.26
N THR A 1048 14.23 37.67 22.94
CA THR A 1048 15.60 37.64 22.41
C THR A 1048 15.66 36.90 21.08
N GLY A 1049 16.35 37.46 20.06
CA GLY A 1049 16.47 36.84 18.73
C GLY A 1049 15.61 37.47 17.62
N GLY A 1050 15.05 38.66 17.80
CA GLY A 1050 14.36 39.40 16.73
C GLY A 1050 12.90 39.04 16.49
N VAL A 1051 12.33 38.08 17.22
CA VAL A 1051 10.92 37.69 17.11
C VAL A 1051 10.02 38.60 17.96
N ASN A 1052 9.10 39.32 17.32
CA ASN A 1052 8.08 40.10 18.03
C ASN A 1052 7.00 39.15 18.56
N GLY A 1053 6.76 39.10 19.86
CA GLY A 1053 5.74 38.22 20.45
C GLY A 1053 5.48 38.49 21.92
N GLY A 1054 4.55 37.75 22.52
CA GLY A 1054 4.24 37.85 23.94
C GLY A 1054 3.74 36.54 24.52
N ILE A 1055 3.91 36.35 25.82
CA ILE A 1055 3.46 35.15 26.54
C ILE A 1055 1.98 35.31 26.92
N ILE A 1056 1.21 34.23 26.80
CA ILE A 1056 -0.22 34.18 27.11
C ILE A 1056 -0.42 33.51 28.47
N ASN A 1057 -0.66 34.34 29.49
CA ASN A 1057 -1.13 33.94 30.81
C ASN A 1057 -2.65 34.21 30.97
N GLU A 1058 -3.26 33.67 32.02
CA GLU A 1058 -4.70 33.86 32.31
C GLU A 1058 -5.13 35.33 32.39
N GLY A 1059 -4.24 36.22 32.83
CA GLY A 1059 -4.46 37.68 32.85
C GLY A 1059 -4.40 38.35 31.47
N THR A 1060 -3.41 38.00 30.65
CA THR A 1060 -3.20 38.56 29.29
C THR A 1060 -4.15 37.96 28.24
N LEU A 1061 -4.80 36.83 28.55
CA LEU A 1061 -5.80 36.22 27.68
C LEU A 1061 -7.01 37.13 27.44
N LYS A 1062 -7.37 37.96 28.44
CA LYS A 1062 -8.49 38.91 28.36
C LYS A 1062 -8.21 40.11 27.44
N SER A 1063 -6.93 40.43 27.20
CA SER A 1063 -6.50 41.56 26.37
C SER A 1063 -6.29 41.23 24.88
N LEU A 1064 -6.46 39.98 24.44
CA LEU A 1064 -6.33 39.59 23.03
C LEU A 1064 -7.56 40.07 22.23
N GLU A 1065 -7.40 41.04 21.33
CA GLU A 1065 -8.44 41.48 20.39
C GLU A 1065 -8.47 40.58 19.14
N CYS A 1066 -9.65 40.00 18.84
CA CYS A 1066 -9.86 39.18 17.65
C CYS A 1066 -10.97 39.78 16.79
N LYS A 1067 -10.78 39.80 15.46
CA LYS A 1067 -11.84 40.15 14.50
C LYS A 1067 -13.00 39.15 14.64
N ARG A 1068 -14.24 39.64 14.70
CA ARG A 1068 -15.44 38.80 14.65
C ARG A 1068 -15.60 38.27 13.23
N ASP A 1069 -15.63 36.95 13.05
CA ASP A 1069 -15.93 36.33 11.76
C ASP A 1069 -17.41 36.48 11.41
N TYR A 1070 -17.73 37.05 10.25
CA TYR A 1070 -19.11 37.18 9.76
C TYR A 1070 -19.79 35.81 9.51
N LEU A 1071 -19.02 34.72 9.41
CA LEU A 1071 -19.47 33.34 9.26
C LEU A 1071 -19.58 32.58 10.61
N PHE A 1072 -19.50 33.28 11.74
CA PHE A 1072 -19.64 32.70 13.09
C PHE A 1072 -20.87 31.79 13.30
N PRO A 1073 -22.07 32.03 12.76
CA PRO A 1073 -23.19 31.10 12.95
C PRO A 1073 -22.94 29.72 12.33
N PHE A 1074 -22.23 29.63 11.19
CA PHE A 1074 -21.87 28.35 10.57
C PHE A 1074 -20.77 27.60 11.34
N SER A 1075 -19.90 28.32 12.05
CA SER A 1075 -18.88 27.71 12.92
C SER A 1075 -19.44 27.14 14.24
N LEU A 1076 -20.72 27.40 14.54
CA LEU A 1076 -21.44 26.75 15.63
C LEU A 1076 -21.88 25.33 15.26
N LEU A 1077 -22.20 25.08 13.98
CA LEU A 1077 -22.61 23.78 13.46
C LEU A 1077 -21.44 22.81 13.28
N LEU A 1078 -20.28 23.35 12.86
CA LEU A 1078 -19.07 22.58 12.61
C LEU A 1078 -18.03 22.85 13.69
N GLN A 1079 -17.89 21.92 14.61
CA GLN A 1079 -17.01 22.06 15.76
C GLN A 1079 -16.20 20.79 15.99
N ASN A 1080 -14.92 20.98 16.33
CA ASN A 1080 -14.09 19.90 16.81
C ASN A 1080 -14.48 19.59 18.27
N CYS A 1081 -15.13 18.45 18.49
CA CYS A 1081 -15.60 18.01 19.80
C CYS A 1081 -14.58 17.09 20.51
N ARG A 1082 -14.78 16.91 21.82
CA ARG A 1082 -14.14 15.84 22.61
C ARG A 1082 -14.76 14.48 22.28
N PRO A 1083 -13.98 13.38 22.30
CA PRO A 1083 -14.50 12.04 22.08
C PRO A 1083 -15.37 11.60 23.26
N ILE A 1084 -16.38 10.76 22.97
CA ILE A 1084 -17.42 10.33 23.91
C ILE A 1084 -17.34 8.81 24.19
N GLY A 1085 -16.61 8.05 23.37
CA GLY A 1085 -16.37 6.61 23.58
C GLY A 1085 -17.54 5.68 23.21
N TYR A 1086 -18.76 6.19 23.06
CA TYR A 1086 -19.95 5.40 22.65
C TYR A 1086 -20.13 5.37 21.12
N ALA A 1087 -19.27 4.64 20.41
CA ALA A 1087 -19.26 4.62 18.94
C ALA A 1087 -20.52 3.98 18.31
N GLU A 1088 -20.97 2.83 18.84
CA GLU A 1088 -22.09 2.06 18.26
C GLU A 1088 -23.45 2.77 18.42
N THR A 1089 -23.73 3.33 19.60
CA THR A 1089 -24.97 4.09 19.84
C THR A 1089 -25.04 5.36 19.01
N LEU A 1090 -23.88 6.00 18.77
CA LEU A 1090 -23.79 7.19 17.95
C LEU A 1090 -24.06 6.88 16.47
N GLN A 1091 -23.58 5.74 16.00
CA GLN A 1091 -23.83 5.26 14.64
C GLN A 1091 -25.33 4.99 14.40
N LEU A 1092 -26.01 4.36 15.36
CA LEU A 1092 -27.46 4.15 15.31
C LEU A 1092 -28.24 5.48 15.25
N LEU A 1093 -27.87 6.47 16.07
CA LEU A 1093 -28.51 7.80 16.07
C LEU A 1093 -28.30 8.54 14.74
N ILE A 1094 -27.12 8.40 14.12
CA ILE A 1094 -26.84 8.97 12.79
C ILE A 1094 -27.75 8.33 11.73
N CYS A 1095 -27.98 7.01 11.76
CA CYS A 1095 -28.92 6.35 10.85
C CYS A 1095 -30.33 6.92 10.93
N ILE A 1096 -30.86 7.08 12.16
CA ILE A 1096 -32.24 7.57 12.39
C ILE A 1096 -32.39 8.99 11.84
N ILE A 1097 -31.42 9.87 12.09
CA ILE A 1097 -31.46 11.26 11.65
C ILE A 1097 -31.26 11.39 10.15
N LEU A 1098 -30.48 10.52 9.53
CA LEU A 1098 -30.27 10.48 8.09
C LEU A 1098 -31.56 10.13 7.34
N LEU A 1099 -32.31 9.14 7.85
CA LEU A 1099 -33.62 8.79 7.28
C LEU A 1099 -34.61 9.95 7.42
N GLY A 1100 -34.63 10.61 8.58
CA GLY A 1100 -35.45 11.80 8.81
C GLY A 1100 -35.10 12.98 7.89
N ASP A 1101 -33.80 13.25 7.67
CA ASP A 1101 -33.34 14.31 6.76
C ASP A 1101 -33.78 14.04 5.32
N PHE A 1102 -33.64 12.80 4.84
CA PHE A 1102 -34.07 12.41 3.50
C PHE A 1102 -35.60 12.55 3.30
N SER A 1103 -36.40 12.10 4.27
CA SER A 1103 -37.86 12.21 4.20
C SER A 1103 -38.33 13.68 4.21
N VAL A 1104 -37.78 14.52 5.09
CA VAL A 1104 -38.19 15.93 5.21
C VAL A 1104 -37.70 16.77 4.02
N THR A 1105 -36.50 16.50 3.48
CA THR A 1105 -36.02 17.16 2.25
C THR A 1105 -36.90 16.85 1.05
N LEU A 1106 -37.31 15.59 0.87
CA LEU A 1106 -38.23 15.19 -0.21
C LEU A 1106 -39.59 15.90 -0.08
N LEU A 1107 -40.16 15.91 1.12
CA LEU A 1107 -41.44 16.59 1.39
C LEU A 1107 -41.36 18.10 1.12
N MET A 1108 -40.26 18.76 1.51
CA MET A 1108 -40.05 20.18 1.23
C MET A 1108 -39.90 20.44 -0.29
N LEU A 1109 -39.15 19.62 -1.02
CA LEU A 1109 -39.03 19.77 -2.48
C LEU A 1109 -40.37 19.61 -3.20
N VAL A 1110 -41.18 18.63 -2.78
CA VAL A 1110 -42.55 18.46 -3.29
C VAL A 1110 -43.38 19.71 -2.97
N GLN A 1111 -43.36 20.22 -1.74
CA GLN A 1111 -44.10 21.43 -1.34
C GLN A 1111 -43.74 22.65 -2.20
N TYR A 1112 -42.45 22.90 -2.46
CA TYR A 1112 -42.03 24.05 -3.27
C TYR A 1112 -42.27 23.86 -4.78
N TYR A 1113 -42.30 22.61 -5.27
CA TYR A 1113 -42.75 22.31 -6.63
C TYR A 1113 -44.22 22.70 -6.84
N TRP A 1114 -45.08 22.43 -5.87
CA TRP A 1114 -46.49 22.83 -5.90
C TRP A 1114 -46.67 24.36 -5.84
N ILE A 1115 -45.78 25.08 -5.14
CA ILE A 1115 -45.83 26.55 -5.05
C ILE A 1115 -45.40 27.21 -6.36
N SER A 1116 -44.25 26.81 -6.92
CA SER A 1116 -43.75 27.33 -8.20
C SER A 1116 -42.57 26.50 -8.72
N VAL A 1117 -42.60 26.14 -10.00
CA VAL A 1117 -41.46 25.50 -10.70
C VAL A 1117 -40.20 26.35 -10.60
N GLY A 1118 -40.32 27.69 -10.61
CA GLY A 1118 -39.19 28.61 -10.43
C GLY A 1118 -38.59 28.57 -9.03
N ALA A 1119 -39.44 28.45 -7.99
CA ALA A 1119 -38.98 28.30 -6.61
C ALA A 1119 -38.32 26.93 -6.37
N PHE A 1120 -38.88 25.86 -6.95
CA PHE A 1120 -38.27 24.53 -6.96
C PHE A 1120 -36.88 24.54 -7.60
N LEU A 1121 -36.73 25.16 -8.79
CA LEU A 1121 -35.45 25.28 -9.46
C LEU A 1121 -34.46 26.15 -8.69
N ALA A 1122 -34.90 27.24 -8.05
CA ALA A 1122 -34.02 28.09 -7.24
C ALA A 1122 -33.48 27.37 -5.99
N VAL A 1123 -34.33 26.63 -5.28
CA VAL A 1123 -33.94 25.83 -4.09
C VAL A 1123 -33.03 24.65 -4.50
N LEU A 1124 -33.29 24.03 -5.64
CA LEU A 1124 -32.51 22.90 -6.15
C LEU A 1124 -31.16 23.33 -6.73
N LEU A 1125 -31.10 24.39 -7.55
CA LEU A 1125 -29.92 24.77 -8.32
C LEU A 1125 -28.92 25.67 -7.57
N ILE A 1126 -29.28 26.18 -6.39
CA ILE A 1126 -28.42 27.08 -5.60
C ILE A 1126 -28.19 26.47 -4.20
N PRO A 1127 -27.11 25.69 -3.96
CA PRO A 1127 -26.20 25.00 -4.87
C PRO A 1127 -26.64 23.55 -5.19
N PRO A 1128 -26.36 23.03 -6.41
CA PRO A 1128 -27.02 21.86 -7.02
C PRO A 1128 -26.74 20.49 -6.37
N LEU A 1129 -25.72 20.41 -5.51
CA LEU A 1129 -25.33 19.18 -4.80
C LEU A 1129 -25.53 19.27 -3.29
N ALA A 1130 -25.93 20.44 -2.77
CA ALA A 1130 -25.98 20.68 -1.33
C ALA A 1130 -27.19 19.99 -0.67
N LEU A 1131 -28.32 19.82 -1.35
CA LEU A 1131 -29.52 19.17 -0.77
C LEU A 1131 -29.41 17.64 -0.64
N LEU A 1132 -28.71 16.98 -1.57
CA LEU A 1132 -28.54 15.51 -1.61
C LEU A 1132 -27.27 15.01 -0.89
N SER A 1133 -26.30 15.90 -0.64
CA SER A 1133 -25.03 15.55 0.00
C SER A 1133 -25.08 15.27 1.52
N PRO A 1134 -26.02 15.78 2.34
CA PRO A 1134 -26.18 15.37 3.75
C PRO A 1134 -26.43 13.87 3.90
N PHE A 1135 -27.18 13.28 2.97
CA PHE A 1135 -27.40 11.83 2.90
C PHE A 1135 -26.09 11.08 2.63
N LEU A 1136 -25.28 11.55 1.66
CA LEU A 1136 -23.95 11.01 1.36
C LEU A 1136 -22.97 11.19 2.53
N ALA A 1137 -23.05 12.31 3.24
CA ALA A 1137 -22.23 12.60 4.42
C ALA A 1137 -22.52 11.65 5.57
N GLY A 1138 -23.80 11.40 5.82
CA GLY A 1138 -24.24 10.44 6.83
C GLY A 1138 -23.86 9.01 6.48
N LEU A 1139 -24.04 8.58 5.22
CA LEU A 1139 -23.62 7.25 4.76
C LEU A 1139 -22.11 7.06 4.87
N ASN A 1140 -21.32 8.03 4.44
CA ASN A 1140 -19.87 7.93 4.53
C ASN A 1140 -19.39 7.92 5.99
N ALA A 1141 -20.08 8.62 6.90
CA ALA A 1141 -19.81 8.53 8.34
C ALA A 1141 -20.15 7.14 8.91
N LEU A 1142 -21.25 6.52 8.49
CA LEU A 1142 -21.62 5.15 8.91
C LEU A 1142 -20.60 4.10 8.46
N PHE A 1143 -20.01 4.26 7.28
CA PHE A 1143 -19.06 3.29 6.72
C PHE A 1143 -17.58 3.69 6.88
N SER A 1144 -17.28 4.83 7.51
CA SER A 1144 -15.91 5.24 7.77
C SER A 1144 -15.33 4.48 8.96
N ARG A 1145 -14.41 3.54 8.69
CA ARG A 1145 -13.56 2.91 9.71
C ARG A 1145 -12.11 3.38 9.52
N GLY A 1146 -11.48 3.82 10.61
CA GLY A 1146 -10.07 4.18 10.67
C GLY A 1146 -9.71 5.63 10.32
N PRO A 1147 -8.49 6.08 10.68
CA PRO A 1147 -8.10 7.49 10.66
C PRO A 1147 -7.94 8.09 9.26
N LYS A 1148 -7.61 7.29 8.24
CA LYS A 1148 -7.40 7.77 6.85
C LYS A 1148 -8.68 8.26 6.16
N ARG A 1149 -9.87 7.84 6.60
CA ARG A 1149 -11.16 8.28 6.04
C ARG A 1149 -11.79 9.49 6.75
N SER A 1150 -11.18 9.96 7.85
CA SER A 1150 -11.65 11.13 8.63
C SER A 1150 -11.70 12.43 7.83
N SER A 1151 -10.71 12.67 6.97
CA SER A 1151 -10.63 13.86 6.10
C SER A 1151 -11.75 13.91 5.06
N VAL A 1152 -12.17 12.75 4.54
CA VAL A 1152 -13.28 12.64 3.59
C VAL A 1152 -14.61 12.92 4.30
N THR A 1153 -14.81 12.36 5.49
CA THR A 1153 -16.02 12.63 6.31
C THR A 1153 -16.13 14.12 6.71
N ARG A 1154 -15.01 14.80 6.98
CA ARG A 1154 -14.93 16.25 7.19
C ARG A 1154 -15.47 17.05 5.99
N ILE A 1155 -15.06 16.69 4.78
CA ILE A 1155 -15.51 17.36 3.53
C ILE A 1155 -17.02 17.21 3.34
N PHE A 1156 -17.57 16.02 3.60
CA PHE A 1156 -19.01 15.81 3.49
C PHE A 1156 -19.82 16.49 4.60
N ALA A 1157 -19.25 16.65 5.80
CA ALA A 1157 -19.88 17.46 6.85
C ALA A 1157 -19.98 18.96 6.46
N LEU A 1158 -19.01 19.49 5.71
CA LEU A 1158 -19.10 20.83 5.13
C LEU A 1158 -20.26 20.95 4.14
N TRP A 1159 -20.46 19.94 3.29
CA TRP A 1159 -21.59 19.88 2.37
C TRP A 1159 -22.94 19.93 3.10
N ASN A 1160 -23.08 19.21 4.22
CA ASN A 1160 -24.27 19.30 5.06
C ASN A 1160 -24.53 20.72 5.56
N THR A 1161 -23.48 21.44 5.96
CA THR A 1161 -23.60 22.82 6.44
C THR A 1161 -23.94 23.79 5.31
N THR A 1162 -23.39 23.59 4.11
CA THR A 1162 -23.75 24.42 2.94
C THR A 1162 -25.21 24.26 2.52
N SER A 1163 -25.84 23.13 2.82
CA SER A 1163 -27.26 22.89 2.52
C SER A 1163 -28.23 23.78 3.32
N VAL A 1164 -27.76 24.37 4.43
CA VAL A 1164 -28.53 25.36 5.21
C VAL A 1164 -28.81 26.62 4.38
N ILE A 1165 -27.95 26.95 3.41
CA ILE A 1165 -28.18 28.07 2.49
C ILE A 1165 -29.46 27.81 1.67
N ASN A 1166 -29.68 26.57 1.21
CA ASN A 1166 -30.90 26.20 0.47
C ASN A 1166 -32.15 26.32 1.34
N ILE A 1167 -32.03 26.06 2.64
CA ILE A 1167 -33.13 26.28 3.61
C ILE A 1167 -33.41 27.78 3.76
N ILE A 1168 -32.37 28.62 3.86
CA ILE A 1168 -32.53 30.08 3.93
C ILE A 1168 -33.18 30.61 2.64
N VAL A 1169 -32.75 30.13 1.47
CA VAL A 1169 -33.35 30.46 0.17
C VAL A 1169 -34.82 30.04 0.11
N ALA A 1170 -35.15 28.83 0.56
CA ALA A 1170 -36.53 28.37 0.67
C ALA A 1170 -37.36 29.29 1.58
N ILE A 1171 -36.82 29.71 2.73
CA ILE A 1171 -37.49 30.62 3.66
C ILE A 1171 -37.72 32.00 3.03
N ILE A 1172 -36.72 32.56 2.35
CA ILE A 1172 -36.83 33.85 1.66
C ILE A 1172 -37.87 33.79 0.54
N TYR A 1173 -37.88 32.74 -0.27
CA TYR A 1173 -38.89 32.55 -1.32
C TYR A 1173 -40.31 32.39 -0.75
N GLY A 1174 -40.46 31.63 0.34
CA GLY A 1174 -41.76 31.51 1.03
C GLY A 1174 -42.24 32.83 1.64
N ALA A 1175 -41.33 33.63 2.19
CA ALA A 1175 -41.61 34.96 2.71
C ALA A 1175 -41.99 35.96 1.59
N LEU A 1176 -41.30 35.90 0.44
CA LEU A 1176 -41.63 36.71 -0.73
C LEU A 1176 -42.99 36.31 -1.32
N TYR A 1177 -43.30 35.01 -1.41
CA TYR A 1177 -44.58 34.52 -1.89
C TYR A 1177 -45.73 35.01 -1.00
N SER A 1178 -45.61 34.82 0.32
CA SER A 1178 -46.62 35.31 1.29
C SER A 1178 -46.74 36.85 1.31
N GLY A 1179 -45.64 37.57 1.09
CA GLY A 1179 -45.64 39.04 0.95
C GLY A 1179 -46.31 39.52 -0.34
N LEU A 1180 -45.99 38.93 -1.50
CA LEU A 1180 -46.56 39.29 -2.81
C LEU A 1180 -48.06 38.95 -2.89
N SER A 1181 -48.51 37.84 -2.30
CA SER A 1181 -49.93 37.49 -2.18
C SER A 1181 -50.72 38.47 -1.30
N SER A 1182 -50.07 39.15 -0.34
CA SER A 1182 -50.70 40.20 0.45
C SER A 1182 -50.83 41.55 -0.29
N LEU A 1183 -50.00 41.78 -1.31
CA LEU A 1183 -50.01 42.98 -2.15
C LEU A 1183 -51.01 42.91 -3.31
N SER A 1184 -51.45 41.71 -3.72
CA SER A 1184 -52.49 41.56 -4.76
C SER A 1184 -53.92 41.77 -4.25
N VAL A 1185 -54.13 42.04 -2.96
CA VAL A 1185 -55.43 42.35 -2.36
C VAL A 1185 -55.43 43.78 -1.81
N SER A 1186 -55.30 44.76 -2.69
CA SER A 1186 -55.63 46.15 -2.35
C SER A 1186 -56.11 46.92 -3.58
N SER A 1187 -57.34 46.64 -4.02
CA SER A 1187 -58.19 47.64 -4.66
C SER A 1187 -59.67 47.40 -4.32
N VAL A 1188 -60.27 48.47 -3.76
CA VAL A 1188 -61.70 48.75 -3.50
C VAL A 1188 -62.25 48.40 -2.10
N PRO A 1189 -62.75 49.41 -1.33
CA PRO A 1189 -63.19 49.30 0.06
C PRO A 1189 -64.72 49.14 0.21
N HIS A 1190 -65.20 48.48 1.27
CA HIS A 1190 -66.20 49.02 2.21
C HIS A 1190 -66.77 48.01 3.24
N VAL A 1191 -67.00 48.55 4.45
CA VAL A 1191 -67.88 48.15 5.57
C VAL A 1191 -67.36 47.15 6.62
N LEU A 1192 -67.25 47.69 7.84
CA LEU A 1192 -67.02 47.01 9.12
C LEU A 1192 -67.94 45.81 9.33
N ASN A 1193 -67.35 44.65 9.65
CA ASN A 1193 -67.79 43.93 10.84
C ASN A 1193 -66.64 43.16 11.50
N THR A 1194 -66.50 43.39 12.80
CA THR A 1194 -65.50 42.81 13.69
C THR A 1194 -65.73 41.31 13.91
N LYS A 1195 -64.61 40.56 14.02
CA LYS A 1195 -64.44 39.14 14.38
C LYS A 1195 -64.56 38.12 13.24
N SER A 1196 -63.43 37.76 12.64
CA SER A 1196 -63.04 36.36 12.43
C SER A 1196 -61.60 36.27 11.94
N PHE A 1197 -60.70 35.95 12.87
CA PHE A 1197 -59.31 35.57 12.62
C PHE A 1197 -59.28 34.13 12.08
N LYS A 1198 -59.84 33.90 10.88
CA LYS A 1198 -60.00 32.56 10.30
C LYS A 1198 -59.88 32.57 8.78
N SER A 1199 -58.66 32.82 8.32
CA SER A 1199 -58.11 32.30 7.06
C SER A 1199 -56.71 31.79 7.41
N ARG A 1200 -56.63 30.55 7.88
CA ARG A 1200 -55.42 29.94 8.44
C ARG A 1200 -55.36 28.46 8.04
N GLU A 1201 -55.25 28.20 6.75
CA GLU A 1201 -54.86 26.89 6.22
C GLU A 1201 -53.68 26.99 5.22
N ASP A 1202 -53.44 28.14 4.57
CA ASP A 1202 -52.30 28.32 3.65
C ASP A 1202 -51.01 28.86 4.30
N ASN A 1203 -50.95 28.96 5.64
CA ASN A 1203 -49.91 29.71 6.35
C ASN A 1203 -48.80 28.83 6.97
N GLU A 1204 -48.64 27.59 6.51
CA GLU A 1204 -47.74 26.58 7.13
C GLU A 1204 -46.49 26.24 6.28
N TRP A 1205 -46.19 27.02 5.24
CA TRP A 1205 -45.02 26.81 4.37
C TRP A 1205 -43.67 26.82 5.12
N TRP A 1206 -43.59 27.51 6.27
CA TRP A 1206 -42.36 27.66 7.05
C TRP A 1206 -42.06 26.46 7.97
N ILE A 1207 -43.02 25.54 8.18
CA ILE A 1207 -42.87 24.42 9.12
C ILE A 1207 -41.78 23.44 8.65
N LEU A 1208 -41.86 22.99 7.40
CA LEU A 1208 -40.91 22.01 6.84
C LEU A 1208 -39.46 22.55 6.76
N PRO A 1209 -39.21 23.80 6.30
CA PRO A 1209 -37.88 24.41 6.38
C PRO A 1209 -37.30 24.53 7.80
N ILE A 1210 -38.12 24.84 8.82
CA ILE A 1210 -37.66 24.94 10.21
C ILE A 1210 -37.33 23.55 10.77
N ILE A 1211 -38.18 22.55 10.54
CA ILE A 1211 -37.91 21.17 10.96
C ILE A 1211 -36.60 20.68 10.31
N LEU A 1212 -36.43 20.94 9.02
CA LEU A 1212 -35.22 20.57 8.30
C LEU A 1212 -33.96 21.25 8.87
N PHE A 1213 -34.06 22.53 9.25
CA PHE A 1213 -32.95 23.23 9.92
C PHE A 1213 -32.54 22.57 11.25
N VAL A 1214 -33.52 22.12 12.05
CA VAL A 1214 -33.26 21.41 13.32
C VAL A 1214 -32.62 20.04 13.07
N VAL A 1215 -33.15 19.26 12.12
CA VAL A 1215 -32.63 17.94 11.76
C VAL A 1215 -31.17 18.04 11.29
N LYS A 1216 -30.86 19.00 10.41
CA LYS A 1216 -29.50 19.22 9.92
C LYS A 1216 -28.53 19.69 11.01
N SER A 1217 -29.02 20.52 11.94
CA SER A 1217 -28.22 20.97 13.08
C SER A 1217 -27.84 19.82 14.01
N LEU A 1218 -28.78 18.90 14.28
CA LEU A 1218 -28.53 17.69 15.05
C LEU A 1218 -27.58 16.73 14.31
N GLN A 1219 -27.79 16.55 13.00
CA GLN A 1219 -26.92 15.72 12.16
C GLN A 1219 -25.47 16.21 12.19
N ALA A 1220 -25.24 17.52 12.05
CA ALA A 1220 -23.90 18.11 12.13
C ALA A 1220 -23.25 17.84 13.50
N GLY A 1221 -24.01 17.94 14.60
CA GLY A 1221 -23.55 17.63 15.95
C GLY A 1221 -23.10 16.18 16.13
N PHE A 1222 -23.91 15.21 15.70
CA PHE A 1222 -23.58 13.79 15.82
C PHE A 1222 -22.39 13.38 14.94
N VAL A 1223 -22.30 13.90 13.71
CA VAL A 1223 -21.16 13.66 12.82
C VAL A 1223 -19.85 14.21 13.43
N ASN A 1224 -19.89 15.39 14.06
CA ASN A 1224 -18.72 15.95 14.75
C ASN A 1224 -18.24 15.07 15.92
N TRP A 1225 -19.14 14.46 16.69
CA TRP A 1225 -18.78 13.50 17.75
C TRP A 1225 -18.21 12.20 17.19
N HIS A 1226 -18.76 11.71 16.07
CA HIS A 1226 -18.28 10.49 15.44
C HIS A 1226 -16.86 10.70 14.90
N LEU A 1227 -16.62 11.84 14.25
CA LEU A 1227 -15.31 12.24 13.77
C LEU A 1227 -14.27 12.39 14.91
N ALA A 1228 -14.69 12.88 16.08
CA ALA A 1228 -13.82 12.96 17.25
C ALA A 1228 -13.38 11.57 17.75
N ASN A 1229 -14.28 10.59 17.77
CA ASN A 1229 -13.96 9.20 18.12
C ASN A 1229 -13.07 8.52 17.08
N LEU A 1230 -13.19 8.87 15.79
CA LEU A 1230 -12.35 8.30 14.72
C LEU A 1230 -10.90 8.80 14.77
N GLU A 1231 -10.70 10.06 15.13
CA GLU A 1231 -9.37 10.69 15.10
C GLU A 1231 -8.59 10.54 16.40
N ILE A 1232 -9.26 10.32 17.55
CA ILE A 1232 -8.62 10.09 18.84
C ILE A 1232 -9.08 8.74 19.38
N GLN A 1233 -8.19 7.74 19.28
CA GLN A 1233 -8.45 6.38 19.77
C GLN A 1233 -8.05 6.22 21.24
N ASP A 1234 -7.07 7.01 21.71
CA ASP A 1234 -6.62 6.98 23.09
C ASP A 1234 -7.37 8.03 23.93
N TYR A 1235 -8.35 7.56 24.70
CA TYR A 1235 -9.17 8.40 25.57
C TYR A 1235 -8.44 8.90 26.81
N SER A 1236 -7.30 8.27 27.19
CA SER A 1236 -6.52 8.69 28.36
C SER A 1236 -5.92 10.10 28.19
N LEU A 1237 -5.79 10.58 26.95
CA LEU A 1237 -5.36 11.96 26.62
C LEU A 1237 -6.28 13.05 27.17
N PHE A 1238 -7.54 12.72 27.48
CA PHE A 1238 -8.52 13.65 28.09
C PHE A 1238 -8.78 13.36 29.57
N SER A 1239 -7.96 12.52 30.21
CA SER A 1239 -8.10 12.26 31.64
C SER A 1239 -7.91 13.55 32.45
N PRO A 1240 -8.79 13.84 33.44
CA PRO A 1240 -8.61 14.97 34.33
C PRO A 1240 -7.52 14.73 35.38
N ASP A 1241 -7.11 13.48 35.60
CA ASP A 1241 -6.10 13.08 36.58
C ASP A 1241 -4.71 13.02 35.92
N PRO A 1242 -3.74 13.87 36.33
CA PRO A 1242 -2.40 13.89 35.74
C PRO A 1242 -1.68 12.55 35.82
N ASP A 1243 -1.81 11.84 36.94
CA ASP A 1243 -1.16 10.54 37.13
C ASP A 1243 -1.70 9.50 36.13
N ARG A 1244 -3.02 9.51 35.87
CA ARG A 1244 -3.64 8.61 34.90
C ARG A 1244 -3.30 8.96 33.45
N PHE A 1245 -3.01 10.22 33.16
CA PHE A 1245 -2.52 10.66 31.84
C PHE A 1245 -1.10 10.13 31.54
N TRP A 1246 -0.24 10.07 32.58
CA TRP A 1246 1.17 9.64 32.49
C TRP A 1246 1.43 8.15 32.80
N ALA A 1247 0.45 7.40 33.31
CA ALA A 1247 0.61 6.02 33.79
C ALA A 1247 0.70 4.92 32.70
N MET A 1248 1.38 5.18 31.57
CA MET A 1248 1.44 4.24 30.44
C MET A 1248 2.86 3.89 30.03
#